data_AF-A0A4P8L2U4-F1
#
_entry.id   AF-A0A4P8L2U4-F1
#
_cell.length_a   1.000
_cell.length_b   1.000
_cell.length_c   1.000
_cell.angle_alpha   90.00
_cell.angle_beta   90.00
_cell.angle_gamma   90.00
#
_symmetry.space_group_name_H-M   'P 1'
#
loop_
_entity.id
_entity.type
_entity.pdbx_description
1 polymer ?
#
loop_
_entity_poly.entity_id
_entity_poly.type
_entity_poly.pdbx_seq_one_letter_code
_entity_poly.pdbx_strand_id
1 'polypeptide(L)'
;MLKTTWNALSDIRLAVLLLMAASATLLTGSFYAEDHVSLFMALNHMRIQDWLPVQWASRPALVWWIPMLFAIMALLGINTFICAANRILRLVGRRRNMARGRFFYLLTPSLVHFLFITIMLGHLATFTMGRWQRVPLTADSPIAVSPEVPACRVAGIRDEFYPESSALGGRLRQTAVTLACPGGQTRRLQYGRPVFIDGRFLLIDKASQGEKVHNKPMPAGSPPARRPGPASAEAQEASAGQPLLIIVSDPGLAVIILGLTLIMALMIGYFLFKSKPANQKQPARGDGPAQPLRFPHPYLGQKERGTEMKRQITIVSVLLSLSMILAAGAGAEDRILTDMVGRGVRVPLEARRIVTTFKPASLCVTALGLQGRLVGIDTSSRRDPLFLGVAPALADLPAVGQKSTGLNFEAILAVKPDLVILFAQKDGVAIADRLVDHGVAAIVILPEKIDSLYATLRLIAEAAGVPEKAEQPIAACRRVLELVEQRVASIAPDRRKIVYYAAPQGLFFTASGDLLQDEMVTMAGGINAGHALSGYFREISPEQFIAWNPDLVLVSGHGAQRGLEKLEEPQFARVSAVAAGRIYRFPSNIAPWDFPSPLSALGVLWLARTCYPEQFADVDLAAEIDRFHLALFGKSFTELGGRLPQ
;
A
#
# COMPACT_ATOMS: atom_id res chain seq x y z
N MET A 1 -23.14 -20.86 -47.12
CA MET A 1 -22.37 -21.30 -45.94
C MET A 1 -21.55 -20.18 -45.28
N LEU A 2 -20.63 -19.49 -45.98
CA LEU A 2 -19.84 -18.38 -45.36
C LEU A 2 -20.67 -17.19 -44.84
N LYS A 3 -21.70 -16.77 -45.60
CA LYS A 3 -22.59 -15.67 -45.19
C LYS A 3 -23.47 -16.03 -43.99
N THR A 4 -23.91 -17.28 -43.93
CA THR A 4 -24.73 -17.81 -42.83
C THR A 4 -23.92 -17.94 -41.54
N THR A 5 -22.67 -18.42 -41.61
CA THR A 5 -21.77 -18.48 -40.44
C THR A 5 -21.37 -17.09 -39.96
N TRP A 6 -21.07 -16.17 -40.87
CA TRP A 6 -20.79 -14.76 -40.53
C TRP A 6 -21.95 -14.10 -39.80
N ASN A 7 -23.18 -14.29 -40.28
CA ASN A 7 -24.37 -13.72 -39.66
C ASN A 7 -24.62 -14.29 -38.26
N ALA A 8 -24.48 -15.62 -38.09
CA ALA A 8 -24.63 -16.27 -36.78
C ALA A 8 -23.57 -15.76 -35.78
N LEU A 9 -22.31 -15.64 -36.21
CA LEU A 9 -21.24 -15.11 -35.38
C LEU A 9 -21.36 -13.60 -35.09
N SER A 10 -22.20 -12.87 -35.80
CA SER A 10 -22.46 -11.44 -35.58
C SER A 10 -23.69 -11.15 -34.71
N ASP A 11 -24.36 -12.18 -34.20
CA ASP A 11 -25.56 -12.03 -33.38
C ASP A 11 -25.19 -11.54 -31.96
N ILE A 12 -25.92 -10.54 -31.48
CA ILE A 12 -25.77 -10.01 -30.12
C ILE A 12 -26.27 -11.01 -29.07
N ARG A 13 -27.25 -11.87 -29.43
CA ARG A 13 -27.76 -12.93 -28.54
C ARG A 13 -26.67 -13.95 -28.24
N LEU A 14 -25.86 -14.28 -29.25
CA LEU A 14 -24.69 -15.14 -29.09
C LEU A 14 -23.67 -14.51 -28.12
N ALA A 15 -23.43 -13.20 -28.22
CA ALA A 15 -22.52 -12.50 -27.31
C ALA A 15 -22.99 -12.59 -25.84
N VAL A 16 -24.28 -12.36 -25.59
CA VAL A 16 -24.87 -12.46 -24.25
C VAL A 16 -24.80 -13.89 -23.72
N LEU A 17 -25.09 -14.89 -24.56
CA LEU A 17 -24.99 -16.30 -24.19
C LEU A 17 -23.56 -16.69 -23.82
N LEU A 18 -22.57 -16.30 -24.63
CA LEU A 18 -21.16 -16.56 -24.37
C LEU A 18 -20.68 -15.87 -23.09
N LEU A 19 -21.16 -14.66 -22.80
CA LEU A 19 -20.84 -13.96 -21.56
C LEU A 19 -21.40 -14.71 -20.34
N MET A 20 -22.67 -15.13 -20.39
CA MET A 20 -23.27 -15.95 -19.32
C MET A 20 -22.52 -17.27 -19.12
N ALA A 21 -22.15 -17.94 -20.22
CA ALA A 21 -21.37 -19.18 -20.17
C ALA A 21 -19.98 -18.96 -19.56
N ALA A 22 -19.29 -17.86 -19.90
CA ALA A 22 -18.01 -17.50 -19.30
C ALA A 22 -18.14 -17.25 -17.80
N SER A 23 -19.15 -16.49 -17.37
CA SER A 23 -19.44 -16.24 -15.95
C SER A 23 -19.74 -17.51 -15.17
N ALA A 24 -20.57 -18.42 -15.71
CA ALA A 24 -20.84 -19.71 -15.09
C ALA A 24 -19.57 -20.58 -14.99
N THR A 25 -18.75 -20.61 -16.04
CA THR A 25 -17.50 -21.37 -16.05
C THR A 25 -16.50 -20.85 -15.01
N LEU A 26 -16.37 -19.52 -14.89
CA LEU A 26 -15.52 -18.88 -13.87
C LEU A 26 -16.01 -19.16 -12.45
N LEU A 27 -17.33 -19.09 -12.22
CA LEU A 27 -17.91 -19.40 -10.91
C LEU A 27 -17.61 -20.85 -10.51
N THR A 28 -17.84 -21.79 -11.42
CA THR A 28 -17.51 -23.20 -11.20
C THR A 28 -16.00 -23.39 -10.93
N GLY A 29 -15.14 -22.73 -11.70
CA GLY A 29 -13.69 -22.76 -11.49
C GLY A 29 -13.26 -22.22 -10.13
N SER A 30 -13.96 -21.21 -9.59
CA SER A 30 -13.69 -20.66 -8.25
C SER A 30 -13.89 -21.71 -7.16
N PHE A 31 -14.96 -22.51 -7.21
CA PHE A 31 -15.19 -23.58 -6.25
C PHE A 31 -14.09 -24.65 -6.30
N TYR A 32 -13.72 -25.09 -7.52
CA TYR A 32 -12.61 -26.04 -7.67
C TYR A 32 -11.27 -25.48 -7.16
N ALA A 33 -11.01 -24.20 -7.37
CA ALA A 33 -9.79 -23.54 -6.91
C ALA A 33 -9.71 -23.42 -5.38
N GLU A 34 -10.84 -23.17 -4.73
CA GLU A 34 -10.96 -23.09 -3.27
C GLU A 34 -10.72 -24.45 -2.60
N ASP A 35 -11.30 -25.52 -3.14
CA ASP A 35 -11.15 -26.87 -2.59
C ASP A 35 -9.75 -27.49 -2.85
N HIS A 36 -9.02 -26.99 -3.86
CA HIS A 36 -7.75 -27.55 -4.31
C HIS A 36 -6.65 -26.51 -4.47
N VAL A 37 -6.48 -25.66 -3.46
CA VAL A 37 -5.51 -24.53 -3.47
C VAL A 37 -4.11 -24.94 -3.94
N SER A 38 -3.56 -26.05 -3.45
CA SER A 38 -2.20 -26.48 -3.80
C SER A 38 -2.04 -26.84 -5.27
N LEU A 39 -3.08 -27.41 -5.90
CA LEU A 39 -3.09 -27.76 -7.32
C LEU A 39 -3.03 -26.51 -8.21
N PHE A 40 -3.86 -25.51 -7.89
CA PHE A 40 -3.97 -24.29 -8.69
C PHE A 40 -2.90 -23.25 -8.34
N MET A 41 -2.35 -23.25 -7.12
CA MET A 41 -1.16 -22.45 -6.77
C MET A 41 0.03 -22.77 -7.67
N ALA A 42 0.14 -24.00 -8.17
CA ALA A 42 1.20 -24.40 -9.08
C ALA A 42 1.20 -23.60 -10.41
N LEU A 43 0.05 -23.04 -10.82
CA LEU A 43 -0.06 -22.14 -11.98
C LEU A 43 0.70 -20.82 -11.79
N ASN A 44 0.99 -20.41 -10.55
CA ASN A 44 1.80 -19.23 -10.29
C ASN A 44 3.29 -19.45 -10.61
N HIS A 45 3.70 -20.71 -10.74
CA HIS A 45 5.11 -21.09 -10.92
C HIS A 45 5.37 -21.86 -12.23
N MET A 46 4.31 -22.27 -12.94
CA MET A 46 4.41 -23.02 -14.20
C MET A 46 3.54 -22.41 -15.29
N ARG A 47 3.96 -22.57 -16.55
CA ARG A 47 3.18 -22.13 -17.70
C ARG A 47 1.99 -23.06 -17.90
N ILE A 48 0.86 -22.51 -18.37
CA ILE A 48 -0.33 -23.31 -18.62
C ILE A 48 -0.08 -24.43 -19.64
N GLN A 49 0.78 -24.21 -20.64
CA GLN A 49 1.10 -25.25 -21.64
C GLN A 49 1.91 -26.42 -21.06
N ASP A 50 2.63 -26.20 -19.96
CA ASP A 50 3.39 -27.24 -19.29
C ASP A 50 2.51 -27.94 -18.24
N TRP A 51 1.63 -27.18 -17.57
CA TRP A 51 0.77 -27.66 -16.50
C TRP A 51 -0.49 -28.39 -16.99
N LEU A 52 -1.22 -27.79 -17.93
CA LEU A 52 -2.56 -28.24 -18.32
C LEU A 52 -2.56 -29.65 -18.92
N PRO A 53 -1.64 -30.04 -19.83
CA PRO A 53 -1.63 -31.42 -20.35
C PRO A 53 -1.40 -32.47 -19.26
N VAL A 54 -0.54 -32.18 -18.29
CA VAL A 54 -0.22 -33.08 -17.17
C VAL A 54 -1.43 -33.24 -16.24
N GLN A 55 -2.08 -32.13 -15.89
CA GLN A 55 -3.26 -32.18 -15.02
C GLN A 55 -4.49 -32.72 -15.75
N TRP A 56 -4.64 -32.46 -17.05
CA TRP A 56 -5.71 -33.01 -17.86
C TRP A 56 -5.60 -34.53 -17.97
N ALA A 57 -4.39 -35.08 -18.13
CA ALA A 57 -4.17 -36.51 -18.18
C ALA A 57 -4.47 -37.22 -16.84
N SER A 58 -4.22 -36.55 -15.71
CA SER A 58 -4.34 -37.16 -14.38
C SER A 58 -5.68 -36.87 -13.69
N ARG A 59 -6.25 -35.67 -13.85
CA ARG A 59 -7.42 -35.18 -13.12
C ARG A 59 -8.34 -34.31 -14.01
N PRO A 60 -8.85 -34.84 -15.14
CA PRO A 60 -9.64 -34.05 -16.10
C PRO A 60 -10.89 -33.43 -15.46
N ALA A 61 -11.52 -34.11 -14.51
CA ALA A 61 -12.71 -33.63 -13.80
C ALA A 61 -12.50 -32.35 -12.96
N LEU A 62 -11.25 -32.02 -12.59
CA LEU A 62 -10.94 -30.82 -11.82
C LEU A 62 -10.51 -29.63 -12.68
N VAL A 63 -9.99 -29.90 -13.89
CA VAL A 63 -9.37 -28.87 -14.74
C VAL A 63 -10.15 -28.57 -16.02
N TRP A 64 -11.27 -29.27 -16.28
CA TRP A 64 -12.00 -29.15 -17.54
C TRP A 64 -12.54 -27.76 -17.85
N TRP A 65 -12.82 -26.98 -16.82
CA TRP A 65 -13.38 -25.64 -16.94
C TRP A 65 -12.37 -24.65 -17.54
N ILE A 66 -11.06 -24.91 -17.42
CA ILE A 66 -10.01 -24.05 -17.99
C ILE A 66 -10.03 -24.05 -19.54
N PRO A 67 -9.91 -25.20 -20.24
CA PRO A 67 -9.99 -25.21 -21.71
C PRO A 67 -11.38 -24.79 -22.21
N MET A 68 -12.46 -25.10 -21.46
CA MET A 68 -13.80 -24.59 -21.78
C MET A 68 -13.85 -23.06 -21.74
N LEU A 69 -13.29 -22.44 -20.71
CA LEU A 69 -13.20 -20.98 -20.57
C LEU A 69 -12.41 -20.37 -21.74
N PHE A 70 -11.27 -20.96 -22.12
CA PHE A 70 -10.50 -20.49 -23.28
C PHE A 70 -11.32 -20.55 -24.59
N ALA A 71 -12.07 -21.65 -24.80
CA ALA A 71 -12.92 -21.79 -25.98
C ALA A 71 -14.04 -20.73 -26.02
N ILE A 72 -14.73 -20.52 -24.88
CA ILE A 72 -15.79 -19.51 -24.76
C ILE A 72 -15.23 -18.10 -24.99
N MET A 73 -14.09 -17.77 -24.38
CA MET A 73 -13.42 -16.48 -24.54
C MET A 73 -12.96 -16.24 -25.98
N ALA A 74 -12.44 -17.26 -26.66
CA ALA A 74 -12.06 -17.16 -28.07
C ALA A 74 -13.29 -16.89 -28.96
N LEU A 75 -14.40 -17.61 -28.75
CA LEU A 75 -15.65 -17.38 -29.48
C LEU A 75 -16.23 -15.99 -29.22
N LEU A 76 -16.18 -15.51 -27.97
CA LEU A 76 -16.62 -14.17 -27.61
C LEU A 76 -15.77 -13.09 -28.29
N GLY A 77 -14.44 -13.31 -28.36
CA GLY A 77 -13.52 -12.45 -29.09
C GLY A 77 -13.84 -12.38 -30.59
N ILE A 78 -14.09 -13.53 -31.23
CA ILE A 78 -14.48 -13.61 -32.65
C ILE A 78 -15.81 -12.89 -32.90
N ASN A 79 -16.82 -13.13 -32.05
CA ASN A 79 -18.12 -12.45 -32.15
C ASN A 79 -17.95 -10.92 -32.02
N THR A 80 -17.18 -10.48 -31.02
CA THR A 80 -16.91 -9.06 -30.78
C THR A 80 -16.20 -8.41 -31.98
N PHE A 81 -15.20 -9.09 -32.55
CA PHE A 81 -14.49 -8.66 -33.75
C PHE A 81 -15.44 -8.48 -34.93
N ILE A 82 -16.26 -9.48 -35.22
CA ILE A 82 -17.20 -9.47 -36.36
C ILE A 82 -18.26 -8.38 -36.17
N CYS A 83 -18.82 -8.23 -34.97
CA CYS A 83 -19.77 -7.18 -34.64
C CYS A 83 -19.18 -5.79 -34.84
N ALA A 84 -17.95 -5.57 -34.35
CA ALA A 84 -17.23 -4.31 -34.50
C ALA A 84 -16.92 -4.03 -35.98
N ALA A 85 -16.41 -5.00 -36.73
CA ALA A 85 -16.11 -4.89 -38.16
C ALA A 85 -17.36 -4.51 -38.98
N ASN A 86 -18.48 -5.22 -38.78
CA ASN A 86 -19.75 -4.94 -39.46
C ASN A 86 -20.28 -3.53 -39.16
N ARG A 87 -20.08 -3.03 -37.93
CA ARG A 87 -20.44 -1.67 -37.55
C ARG A 87 -19.53 -0.64 -38.22
N ILE A 88 -18.22 -0.86 -38.26
CA ILE A 88 -17.27 0.01 -38.96
C ILE A 88 -17.61 0.10 -40.45
N LEU A 89 -17.81 -1.03 -41.13
CA LEU A 89 -18.15 -1.05 -42.56
C LEU A 89 -19.43 -0.27 -42.86
N ARG A 90 -20.48 -0.42 -42.04
CA ARG A 90 -21.73 0.36 -42.17
C ARG A 90 -21.51 1.87 -41.97
N LEU A 91 -20.65 2.26 -41.01
CA LEU A 91 -20.33 3.66 -40.75
C LEU A 91 -19.48 4.27 -41.88
N VAL A 92 -18.48 3.54 -42.38
CA VAL A 92 -17.61 3.95 -43.48
C VAL A 92 -18.42 4.11 -44.78
N GLY A 93 -19.35 3.19 -45.07
CA GLY A 93 -20.25 3.31 -46.22
C GLY A 93 -21.14 4.57 -46.19
N ARG A 94 -21.46 5.08 -44.99
CA ARG A 94 -22.23 6.31 -44.79
C ARG A 94 -21.34 7.55 -44.54
N ARG A 95 -20.02 7.43 -44.66
CA ARG A 95 -19.05 8.46 -44.29
C ARG A 95 -19.29 9.80 -44.98
N ARG A 96 -19.62 9.77 -46.27
CA ARG A 96 -19.86 10.96 -47.11
C ARG A 96 -21.06 11.80 -46.63
N ASN A 97 -21.99 11.18 -45.90
CA ASN A 97 -23.22 11.82 -45.43
C ASN A 97 -23.15 12.28 -43.96
N MET A 98 -21.95 12.31 -43.36
CA MET A 98 -21.76 12.63 -41.94
C MET A 98 -20.65 13.66 -41.71
N ALA A 99 -20.92 14.63 -40.84
CA ALA A 99 -19.89 15.54 -40.32
C ALA A 99 -18.74 14.76 -39.67
N ARG A 100 -17.50 15.25 -39.79
CA ARG A 100 -16.30 14.53 -39.31
C ARG A 100 -16.40 14.16 -37.83
N GLY A 101 -16.80 15.09 -36.97
CA GLY A 101 -16.95 14.84 -35.52
C GLY A 101 -17.97 13.74 -35.18
N ARG A 102 -19.15 13.75 -35.85
CA ARG A 102 -20.19 12.72 -35.64
C ARG A 102 -19.73 11.34 -36.11
N PHE A 103 -18.98 11.27 -37.21
CA PHE A 103 -18.41 10.01 -37.69
C PHE A 103 -17.40 9.44 -36.69
N PHE A 104 -16.45 10.25 -36.21
CA PHE A 104 -15.47 9.81 -35.21
C PHE A 104 -16.15 9.35 -33.91
N TYR A 105 -17.10 10.13 -33.39
CA TYR A 105 -17.87 9.77 -32.19
C TYR A 105 -18.55 8.40 -32.30
N LEU A 106 -19.19 8.10 -33.44
CA LEU A 106 -19.87 6.82 -33.67
C LEU A 106 -18.91 5.65 -33.91
N LEU A 107 -17.71 5.95 -34.42
CA LEU A 107 -16.65 5.00 -34.72
C LEU A 107 -15.88 4.58 -33.46
N THR A 108 -15.68 5.48 -32.50
CA THR A 108 -14.84 5.25 -31.31
C THR A 108 -15.19 3.95 -30.55
N PRO A 109 -16.46 3.64 -30.23
CA PRO A 109 -16.77 2.40 -29.51
C PRO A 109 -16.30 1.13 -30.24
N SER A 110 -16.39 1.12 -31.57
CA SER A 110 -15.91 -0.02 -32.36
C SER A 110 -14.40 -0.13 -32.33
N LEU A 111 -13.67 0.99 -32.40
CA LEU A 111 -12.19 0.99 -32.29
C LEU A 111 -11.73 0.51 -30.90
N VAL A 112 -12.43 0.91 -29.84
CA VAL A 112 -12.14 0.43 -28.49
C VAL A 112 -12.28 -1.08 -28.39
N HIS A 113 -13.29 -1.70 -29.01
CA HIS A 113 -13.42 -3.16 -29.04
C HIS A 113 -12.24 -3.84 -29.74
N PHE A 114 -11.75 -3.32 -30.86
CA PHE A 114 -10.54 -3.86 -31.51
C PHE A 114 -9.32 -3.76 -30.61
N LEU A 115 -9.10 -2.60 -29.98
CA LEU A 115 -7.98 -2.40 -29.07
C LEU A 115 -8.08 -3.31 -27.84
N PHE A 116 -9.28 -3.54 -27.31
CA PHE A 116 -9.50 -4.46 -26.20
C PHE A 116 -9.12 -5.90 -26.59
N ILE A 117 -9.53 -6.36 -27.79
CA ILE A 117 -9.12 -7.67 -28.32
C ILE A 117 -7.59 -7.73 -28.47
N THR A 118 -6.96 -6.67 -28.98
CA THR A 118 -5.49 -6.58 -29.08
C THR A 118 -4.81 -6.67 -27.70
N ILE A 119 -5.34 -6.00 -26.67
CA ILE A 119 -4.82 -6.09 -25.29
C ILE A 119 -4.98 -7.52 -24.74
N MET A 120 -6.13 -8.16 -24.95
CA MET A 120 -6.37 -9.55 -24.54
C MET A 120 -5.41 -10.52 -25.24
N LEU A 121 -5.13 -10.33 -26.52
CA LEU A 121 -4.10 -11.07 -27.25
C LEU A 121 -2.69 -10.80 -26.68
N GLY A 122 -2.42 -9.55 -26.26
CA GLY A 122 -1.22 -9.19 -25.53
C GLY A 122 -1.08 -9.98 -24.23
N HIS A 123 -2.11 -10.03 -23.39
CA HIS A 123 -2.12 -10.85 -22.17
C HIS A 123 -1.92 -12.34 -22.46
N LEU A 124 -2.56 -12.87 -23.51
CA LEU A 124 -2.35 -14.25 -23.94
C LEU A 124 -0.89 -14.49 -24.36
N ALA A 125 -0.27 -13.55 -25.09
CA ALA A 125 1.14 -13.61 -25.47
C ALA A 125 2.06 -13.53 -24.24
N THR A 126 1.80 -12.64 -23.29
CA THR A 126 2.51 -12.59 -22.00
C THR A 126 2.45 -13.94 -21.28
N PHE A 127 1.26 -14.51 -21.19
CA PHE A 127 1.04 -15.75 -20.43
C PHE A 127 1.64 -16.99 -21.11
N THR A 128 1.60 -17.06 -22.44
CA THR A 128 2.08 -18.23 -23.20
C THR A 128 3.55 -18.12 -23.59
N MET A 129 4.04 -16.92 -23.89
CA MET A 129 5.38 -16.67 -24.42
C MET A 129 6.31 -15.96 -23.44
N GLY A 130 5.77 -15.34 -22.39
CA GLY A 130 6.56 -14.65 -21.36
C GLY A 130 7.57 -15.59 -20.71
N ARG A 131 8.78 -15.06 -20.47
CA ARG A 131 9.88 -15.79 -19.85
C ARG A 131 10.47 -14.93 -18.74
N TRP A 132 10.70 -15.52 -17.59
CA TRP A 132 11.44 -14.92 -16.49
C TRP A 132 12.56 -15.86 -16.06
N GLN A 133 13.74 -15.30 -15.84
CA GLN A 133 14.91 -16.02 -15.34
C GLN A 133 15.40 -15.33 -14.07
N ARG A 134 15.69 -16.12 -13.04
CA ARG A 134 16.30 -15.63 -11.80
C ARG A 134 17.76 -16.07 -11.80
N VAL A 135 18.67 -15.11 -11.69
CA VAL A 135 20.12 -15.35 -11.69
C VAL A 135 20.69 -14.83 -10.37
N PRO A 136 21.35 -15.67 -9.57
CA PRO A 136 22.03 -15.19 -8.38
C PRO A 136 23.14 -14.21 -8.77
N LEU A 137 23.16 -13.04 -8.13
CA LEU A 137 24.18 -12.03 -8.40
C LEU A 137 25.40 -12.30 -7.53
N THR A 138 26.55 -12.42 -8.19
CA THR A 138 27.88 -12.42 -7.58
C THR A 138 28.74 -11.38 -8.28
N ALA A 139 29.68 -10.77 -7.54
CA ALA A 139 30.61 -9.80 -8.12
C ALA A 139 31.38 -10.43 -9.28
N ASP A 140 31.64 -9.65 -10.34
CA ASP A 140 32.33 -10.06 -11.56
C ASP A 140 31.66 -11.15 -12.41
N SER A 141 30.49 -11.66 -12.01
CA SER A 141 29.79 -12.67 -12.80
C SER A 141 29.30 -12.11 -14.15
N PRO A 142 29.47 -12.87 -15.25
CA PRO A 142 28.86 -12.53 -16.52
C PRO A 142 27.35 -12.84 -16.45
N ILE A 143 26.54 -11.86 -16.85
CA ILE A 143 25.10 -11.96 -17.02
C ILE A 143 24.80 -12.00 -18.51
N ALA A 144 24.42 -13.18 -18.99
CA ALA A 144 23.88 -13.34 -20.32
C ALA A 144 22.46 -12.77 -20.37
N VAL A 145 22.33 -11.51 -20.79
CA VAL A 145 21.02 -10.86 -20.96
C VAL A 145 20.28 -11.47 -22.15
N SER A 146 20.98 -11.90 -23.20
CA SER A 146 20.46 -12.54 -24.43
C SER A 146 21.53 -13.44 -25.06
N PRO A 147 21.20 -14.51 -25.84
CA PRO A 147 22.21 -15.29 -26.59
C PRO A 147 22.97 -14.47 -27.64
N GLU A 148 22.36 -13.39 -28.10
CA GLU A 148 22.80 -12.62 -29.27
C GLU A 148 23.69 -11.42 -28.89
N VAL A 149 23.88 -11.17 -27.59
CA VAL A 149 24.61 -10.00 -27.06
C VAL A 149 25.73 -10.49 -26.11
N PRO A 150 26.93 -9.87 -26.12
CA PRO A 150 27.97 -10.23 -25.15
C PRO A 150 27.48 -9.96 -23.73
N ALA A 151 27.78 -10.86 -22.80
CA ALA A 151 27.29 -10.81 -21.42
C ALA A 151 27.67 -9.47 -20.74
N CYS A 152 26.70 -8.81 -20.11
CA CYS A 152 27.00 -7.69 -19.19
C CYS A 152 27.73 -8.27 -17.97
N ARG A 153 28.66 -7.54 -17.37
CA ARG A 153 29.33 -7.96 -16.12
C ARG A 153 28.76 -7.22 -14.93
N VAL A 154 28.64 -7.90 -13.79
CA VAL A 154 28.37 -7.24 -12.51
C VAL A 154 29.62 -6.46 -12.11
N ALA A 155 29.63 -5.15 -12.41
CA ALA A 155 30.74 -4.25 -12.10
C ALA A 155 30.84 -3.94 -10.60
N GLY A 156 29.75 -4.11 -9.85
CA GLY A 156 29.76 -3.99 -8.41
C GLY A 156 28.39 -4.13 -7.78
N ILE A 157 28.38 -4.69 -6.58
CA ILE A 157 27.21 -4.72 -5.69
C ILE A 157 27.57 -3.80 -4.52
N ARG A 158 26.78 -2.76 -4.32
CA ARG A 158 26.97 -1.82 -3.20
C ARG A 158 25.72 -1.80 -2.35
N ASP A 159 25.92 -2.12 -1.09
CA ASP A 159 24.93 -1.91 -0.07
C ASP A 159 24.96 -0.44 0.36
N GLU A 160 23.81 0.20 0.26
CA GLU A 160 23.57 1.54 0.77
C GLU A 160 22.88 1.39 2.12
N PHE A 161 23.51 1.93 3.15
CA PHE A 161 22.99 1.94 4.50
C PHE A 161 22.31 3.28 4.79
N TYR A 162 21.36 3.28 5.72
CA TYR A 162 20.84 4.52 6.26
C TYR A 162 21.96 5.27 7.01
N PRO A 163 21.96 6.63 6.98
CA PRO A 163 22.97 7.42 7.69
C PRO A 163 22.99 7.08 9.18
N GLU A 164 24.17 7.06 9.80
CA GLU A 164 24.34 6.85 11.26
C GLU A 164 23.53 7.85 12.09
N SER A 165 23.30 9.05 11.55
CA SER A 165 22.48 10.09 12.17
C SER A 165 20.97 9.83 12.11
N SER A 166 20.52 8.81 11.37
CA SER A 166 19.11 8.46 11.23
C SER A 166 18.68 7.39 12.24
N ALA A 167 17.38 7.30 12.53
CA ALA A 167 16.83 6.27 13.40
C ALA A 167 16.99 4.84 12.85
N LEU A 168 17.37 4.69 11.58
CA LEU A 168 17.73 3.41 10.97
C LEU A 168 19.23 3.28 10.73
N GLY A 169 20.07 4.09 11.36
CA GLY A 169 21.53 4.09 11.19
C GLY A 169 22.15 2.70 11.21
N GLY A 170 23.08 2.46 10.29
CA GLY A 170 23.74 1.16 10.11
C GLY A 170 22.86 0.06 9.51
N ARG A 171 21.54 0.27 9.33
CA ARG A 171 20.65 -0.71 8.66
C ARG A 171 20.73 -0.56 7.14
N LEU A 172 20.64 -1.69 6.45
CA LEU A 172 20.64 -1.74 4.99
C LEU A 172 19.39 -1.04 4.43
N ARG A 173 19.58 0.04 3.68
CA ARG A 173 18.52 0.78 2.98
C ARG A 173 18.17 0.12 1.66
N GLN A 174 19.18 -0.12 0.83
CA GLN A 174 19.00 -0.77 -0.48
C GLN A 174 20.32 -1.40 -0.94
N THR A 175 20.22 -2.44 -1.75
CA THR A 175 21.36 -2.98 -2.49
C THR A 175 21.27 -2.48 -3.93
N ALA A 176 22.27 -1.71 -4.37
CA ALA A 176 22.38 -1.27 -5.75
C ALA A 176 23.39 -2.14 -6.51
N VAL A 177 23.01 -2.56 -7.71
CA VAL A 177 23.85 -3.40 -8.57
C VAL A 177 24.21 -2.61 -9.81
N THR A 178 25.51 -2.49 -10.10
CA THR A 178 25.99 -1.83 -11.31
C THR A 178 26.37 -2.89 -12.33
N LEU A 179 25.74 -2.83 -13.50
CA LEU A 179 26.07 -3.66 -14.65
C LEU A 179 26.93 -2.86 -15.63
N ALA A 180 28.06 -3.43 -16.04
CA ALA A 180 28.84 -2.95 -17.17
C ALA A 180 28.45 -3.77 -18.41
N CYS A 181 27.78 -3.13 -19.36
CA CYS A 181 27.35 -3.77 -20.60
C CYS A 181 28.31 -3.43 -21.76
N PRO A 182 28.34 -4.25 -22.83
CA PRO A 182 29.17 -3.99 -24.01
C PRO A 182 28.93 -2.59 -24.59
N GLY A 183 29.99 -1.92 -25.04
CA GLY A 183 29.92 -0.53 -25.52
C GLY A 183 30.16 0.53 -24.43
N GLY A 184 30.66 0.15 -23.24
CA GLY A 184 31.05 1.07 -22.17
C GLY A 184 29.89 1.65 -21.38
N GLN A 185 28.67 1.19 -21.59
CA GLN A 185 27.49 1.66 -20.87
C GLN A 185 27.38 0.98 -19.50
N THR A 186 27.28 1.78 -18.45
CA THR A 186 26.98 1.31 -17.10
C THR A 186 25.49 1.51 -16.79
N ARG A 187 24.85 0.47 -16.24
CA ARG A 187 23.44 0.48 -15.85
C ARG A 187 23.33 0.15 -14.37
N ARG A 188 22.78 1.07 -13.58
CA ARG A 188 22.53 0.87 -12.16
C ARG A 188 21.12 0.33 -11.98
N LEU A 189 21.02 -0.83 -11.35
CA LEU A 189 19.78 -1.48 -10.95
C LEU A 189 19.53 -1.21 -9.46
N GLN A 190 18.27 -0.93 -9.11
CA GLN A 190 17.79 -0.72 -7.74
C GLN A 190 16.44 -1.43 -7.57
N TYR A 191 16.07 -1.75 -6.32
CA TYR A 191 14.74 -2.30 -6.04
C TYR A 191 13.63 -1.36 -6.53
N GLY A 192 12.62 -1.91 -7.20
CA GLY A 192 11.49 -1.15 -7.74
C GLY A 192 11.81 -0.30 -8.98
N ARG A 193 13.07 -0.26 -9.44
CA ARG A 193 13.50 0.51 -10.62
C ARG A 193 14.03 -0.44 -11.71
N PRO A 194 13.15 -0.98 -12.57
CA PRO A 194 13.57 -1.89 -13.62
C PRO A 194 14.40 -1.16 -14.68
N VAL A 195 15.40 -1.85 -15.25
CA VAL A 195 16.18 -1.34 -16.38
C VAL A 195 15.82 -2.14 -17.61
N PHE A 196 15.55 -1.46 -18.73
CA PHE A 196 15.25 -2.10 -20.00
C PHE A 196 16.52 -2.20 -20.86
N ILE A 197 16.88 -3.42 -21.25
CA ILE A 197 18.04 -3.72 -22.10
C ILE A 197 17.59 -4.73 -23.15
N ASP A 198 17.74 -4.38 -24.43
CA ASP A 198 17.54 -5.29 -25.57
C ASP A 198 16.21 -6.10 -25.51
N GLY A 199 15.08 -5.40 -25.33
CA GLY A 199 13.77 -6.05 -25.29
C GLY A 199 13.42 -6.76 -23.97
N ARG A 200 14.28 -6.68 -22.93
CA ARG A 200 14.11 -7.37 -21.65
C ARG A 200 14.17 -6.40 -20.48
N PHE A 201 13.37 -6.66 -19.46
CA PHE A 201 13.41 -5.94 -18.19
C PHE A 201 14.32 -6.68 -17.21
N LEU A 202 15.23 -5.94 -16.59
CA LEU A 202 16.08 -6.42 -15.52
C LEU A 202 15.59 -5.82 -14.21
N LEU A 203 15.31 -6.66 -13.22
CA LEU A 203 14.89 -6.27 -11.87
C LEU A 203 15.80 -6.92 -10.83
N ILE A 204 15.93 -6.30 -9.66
CA ILE A 204 16.59 -6.91 -8.50
C ILE A 204 15.52 -7.41 -7.54
N ASP A 205 15.73 -8.61 -7.01
CA ASP A 205 14.98 -9.20 -5.91
C ASP A 205 15.93 -9.82 -4.87
N LYS A 206 15.42 -10.32 -3.74
CA LYS A 206 16.21 -11.09 -2.75
C LYS A 206 15.73 -12.53 -2.65
N ALA A 207 16.66 -13.47 -2.55
CA ALA A 207 16.34 -14.85 -2.24
C ALA A 207 15.68 -14.97 -0.87
N SER A 208 14.50 -15.60 -0.81
CA SER A 208 13.82 -15.95 0.44
C SER A 208 14.46 -17.19 1.10
N GLN A 209 14.29 -17.37 2.41
CA GLN A 209 14.83 -18.55 3.11
C GLN A 209 14.25 -19.84 2.52
N GLY A 210 15.13 -20.74 2.05
CA GLY A 210 14.75 -22.06 1.50
C GLY A 210 14.36 -22.06 0.02
N GLU A 211 14.61 -20.98 -0.73
CA GLU A 211 14.22 -20.86 -2.13
C GLU A 211 15.16 -21.60 -3.09
N LYS A 212 14.67 -22.67 -3.74
CA LYS A 212 15.40 -23.39 -4.80
C LYS A 212 15.32 -22.63 -6.12
N VAL A 213 16.42 -22.03 -6.57
CA VAL A 213 16.47 -21.31 -7.85
C VAL A 213 16.47 -22.31 -9.01
N HIS A 214 15.35 -22.41 -9.71
CA HIS A 214 15.24 -23.25 -10.90
C HIS A 214 15.88 -22.54 -12.10
N ASN A 215 17.08 -22.97 -12.49
CA ASN A 215 17.69 -22.58 -13.76
C ASN A 215 16.92 -23.23 -14.91
N LYS A 216 16.23 -22.43 -15.73
CA LYS A 216 15.67 -22.90 -17.00
C LYS A 216 16.65 -22.50 -18.12
N PRO A 217 17.53 -23.39 -18.59
CA PRO A 217 18.53 -23.03 -19.60
C PRO A 217 17.87 -22.69 -20.95
N MET A 218 18.52 -21.81 -21.72
CA MET A 218 18.17 -21.59 -23.13
C MET A 218 18.59 -22.80 -23.97
N PRO A 219 17.76 -23.27 -24.92
CA PRO A 219 18.23 -24.24 -25.90
C PRO A 219 19.18 -23.55 -26.88
N ALA A 220 20.38 -24.10 -27.03
CA ALA A 220 21.26 -23.80 -28.15
C ALA A 220 20.59 -24.28 -29.45
N GLY A 221 20.57 -23.43 -30.48
CA GLY A 221 20.01 -23.79 -31.77
C GLY A 221 20.84 -24.86 -32.46
N SER A 222 20.28 -26.06 -32.63
CA SER A 222 20.65 -27.07 -33.65
C SER A 222 19.57 -28.18 -33.72
N PRO A 223 19.26 -28.76 -34.90
CA PRO A 223 18.22 -29.79 -35.07
C PRO A 223 18.67 -31.18 -34.54
N PRO A 224 17.76 -32.16 -34.41
CA PRO A 224 17.84 -33.17 -33.37
C PRO A 224 18.81 -34.30 -33.73
N ALA A 225 19.83 -34.50 -32.89
CA ALA A 225 20.62 -35.72 -32.90
C ALA A 225 20.70 -36.29 -31.48
N ARG A 226 20.07 -37.47 -31.33
CA ARG A 226 20.18 -38.47 -30.24
C ARG A 226 19.97 -37.97 -28.81
N ARG A 227 18.90 -38.48 -28.17
CA ARG A 227 18.67 -38.42 -26.72
C ARG A 227 19.91 -38.84 -25.93
N PRO A 228 20.38 -38.03 -24.96
CA PRO A 228 21.00 -38.53 -23.74
C PRO A 228 19.94 -38.63 -22.63
N GLY A 229 20.16 -39.55 -21.68
CA GLY A 229 19.31 -39.78 -20.51
C GLY A 229 19.25 -38.61 -19.52
N PRO A 230 18.61 -38.79 -18.35
CA PRO A 230 18.19 -37.69 -17.48
C PRO A 230 19.41 -37.08 -16.76
N ALA A 231 20.02 -36.07 -17.38
CA ALA A 231 20.89 -35.14 -16.67
C ALA A 231 19.98 -34.09 -16.03
N SER A 232 19.81 -34.21 -14.72
CA SER A 232 19.20 -33.23 -13.83
C SER A 232 19.74 -31.83 -14.11
N ALA A 233 18.85 -30.86 -14.35
CA ALA A 233 19.20 -29.46 -14.23
C ALA A 233 19.64 -29.22 -12.77
N GLU A 234 20.94 -29.02 -12.54
CA GLU A 234 21.45 -28.70 -11.22
C GLU A 234 20.87 -27.35 -10.77
N ALA A 235 19.97 -27.41 -9.78
CA ALA A 235 19.47 -26.23 -9.08
C ALA A 235 20.62 -25.69 -8.22
N GLN A 236 21.04 -24.44 -8.46
CA GLN A 236 21.90 -23.73 -7.51
C GLN A 236 21.03 -23.23 -6.36
N GLU A 237 21.36 -23.64 -5.13
CA GLU A 237 20.76 -23.07 -3.93
C GLU A 237 21.34 -21.66 -3.71
N ALA A 238 20.49 -20.64 -3.82
CA ALA A 238 20.87 -19.28 -3.43
C ALA A 238 20.85 -19.16 -1.90
N SER A 239 21.84 -18.48 -1.33
CA SER A 239 21.86 -18.24 0.11
C SER A 239 20.77 -17.23 0.48
N ALA A 240 20.15 -17.41 1.64
CA ALA A 240 19.09 -16.51 2.11
C ALA A 240 19.58 -15.05 2.15
N GLY A 241 18.83 -14.14 1.53
CA GLY A 241 19.19 -12.72 1.44
C GLY A 241 20.14 -12.36 0.30
N GLN A 242 20.60 -13.32 -0.52
CA GLN A 242 21.41 -13.03 -1.70
C GLN A 242 20.60 -12.22 -2.73
N PRO A 243 21.18 -11.16 -3.34
CA PRO A 243 20.53 -10.43 -4.42
C PRO A 243 20.38 -11.33 -5.65
N LEU A 244 19.18 -11.35 -6.20
CA LEU A 244 18.80 -12.06 -7.41
C LEU A 244 18.53 -11.04 -8.52
N LEU A 245 19.03 -11.31 -9.72
CA LEU A 245 18.63 -10.61 -10.93
C LEU A 245 17.47 -11.36 -11.58
N ILE A 246 16.35 -10.68 -11.77
CA ILE A 246 15.22 -11.18 -12.55
C ILE A 246 15.30 -10.58 -13.94
N ILE A 247 15.47 -11.44 -14.95
CA ILE A 247 15.44 -11.06 -16.37
C ILE A 247 14.08 -11.47 -16.92
N VAL A 248 13.27 -10.50 -17.32
CA VAL A 248 11.91 -10.69 -17.85
C VAL A 248 11.89 -10.36 -19.34
N SER A 249 11.48 -11.32 -20.15
CA SER A 249 11.18 -11.16 -21.56
C SER A 249 9.68 -11.36 -21.76
N ASP A 250 8.96 -10.26 -22.01
CA ASP A 250 7.52 -10.25 -22.17
C ASP A 250 7.11 -9.58 -23.49
N PRO A 251 6.85 -10.37 -24.55
CA PRO A 251 6.45 -9.82 -25.84
C PRO A 251 5.03 -9.24 -25.82
N GLY A 252 4.18 -9.68 -24.88
CA GLY A 252 2.80 -9.20 -24.77
C GLY A 252 2.70 -7.82 -24.13
N LEU A 253 3.63 -7.48 -23.22
CA LEU A 253 3.63 -6.22 -22.49
C LEU A 253 3.63 -4.99 -23.40
N ALA A 254 4.41 -4.99 -24.48
CA ALA A 254 4.44 -3.88 -25.44
C ALA A 254 3.08 -3.68 -26.13
N VAL A 255 2.40 -4.78 -26.47
CA VAL A 255 1.07 -4.76 -27.10
C VAL A 255 0.03 -4.23 -26.11
N ILE A 256 0.10 -4.64 -24.84
CA ILE A 256 -0.79 -4.18 -23.76
C ILE A 256 -0.63 -2.67 -23.54
N ILE A 257 0.61 -2.20 -23.35
CA ILE A 257 0.92 -0.78 -23.10
C ILE A 257 0.45 0.09 -24.26
N LEU A 258 0.78 -0.30 -25.49
CA LEU A 258 0.35 0.44 -26.69
C LEU A 258 -1.18 0.47 -26.80
N GLY A 259 -1.84 -0.68 -26.61
CA GLY A 259 -3.29 -0.78 -26.64
C GLY A 259 -3.98 0.11 -25.61
N LEU A 260 -3.53 0.08 -24.35
CA LEU A 260 -4.07 0.93 -23.28
C LEU A 260 -3.86 2.41 -23.56
N THR A 261 -2.67 2.79 -24.05
CA THR A 261 -2.34 4.17 -24.41
C THR A 261 -3.27 4.68 -25.52
N LEU A 262 -3.53 3.86 -26.55
CA LEU A 262 -4.43 4.20 -27.64
C LEU A 262 -5.89 4.29 -27.18
N ILE A 263 -6.35 3.40 -26.30
CA ILE A 263 -7.69 3.48 -25.72
C ILE A 263 -7.85 4.79 -24.94
N MET A 264 -6.86 5.14 -24.11
CA MET A 264 -6.88 6.37 -23.32
C MET A 264 -6.95 7.60 -24.23
N ALA A 265 -6.10 7.68 -25.26
CA ALA A 265 -6.11 8.76 -26.23
C ALA A 265 -7.47 8.87 -26.97
N LEU A 266 -8.05 7.74 -27.38
CA LEU A 266 -9.37 7.70 -28.03
C LEU A 266 -10.50 8.13 -27.10
N MET A 267 -10.45 7.74 -25.82
CA MET A 267 -11.44 8.12 -24.81
C MET A 267 -11.35 9.60 -24.47
N ILE A 268 -10.15 10.15 -24.30
CA ILE A 268 -9.93 11.60 -24.14
C ILE A 268 -10.52 12.35 -25.34
N GLY A 269 -10.21 11.93 -26.56
CA GLY A 269 -10.81 12.50 -27.77
C GLY A 269 -12.34 12.40 -27.76
N TYR A 270 -12.91 11.23 -27.43
CA TYR A 270 -14.35 11.01 -27.38
C TYR A 270 -15.07 11.99 -26.45
N PHE A 271 -14.51 12.28 -25.27
CA PHE A 271 -15.08 13.23 -24.33
C PHE A 271 -14.86 14.70 -24.74
N LEU A 272 -13.72 15.03 -25.34
CA LEU A 272 -13.45 16.37 -25.86
C LEU A 272 -14.34 16.72 -27.06
N PHE A 273 -14.68 15.76 -27.92
CA PHE A 273 -15.54 15.96 -29.10
C PHE A 273 -17.04 15.79 -28.83
N LYS A 274 -17.47 15.56 -27.58
CA LYS A 274 -18.89 15.39 -27.18
C LYS A 274 -19.73 16.68 -27.25
N SER A 275 -19.23 17.77 -27.83
CA SER A 275 -19.87 19.09 -27.76
C SER A 275 -20.31 19.64 -29.13
N LYS A 276 -21.57 19.32 -29.50
CA LYS A 276 -22.63 20.24 -29.98
C LYS A 276 -23.76 19.41 -30.65
N PRO A 277 -25.01 19.47 -30.16
CA PRO A 277 -26.13 18.87 -30.89
C PRO A 277 -26.38 19.67 -32.17
N ALA A 278 -26.25 19.02 -33.32
CA ALA A 278 -26.66 19.58 -34.59
C ALA A 278 -28.20 19.56 -34.65
N ASN A 279 -28.79 20.74 -34.70
CA ASN A 279 -30.24 20.97 -34.85
C ASN A 279 -30.70 20.32 -36.18
N GLN A 280 -31.27 19.11 -36.12
CA GLN A 280 -31.80 18.41 -37.30
C GLN A 280 -33.19 18.95 -37.63
N LYS A 281 -33.31 19.71 -38.73
CA LYS A 281 -34.60 20.04 -39.36
C LYS A 281 -35.27 18.76 -39.87
N GLN A 282 -36.49 18.49 -39.43
CA GLN A 282 -37.41 17.50 -40.02
C GLN A 282 -38.03 18.05 -41.32
N PRO A 283 -38.27 17.22 -42.36
CA PRO A 283 -38.90 17.67 -43.59
C PRO A 283 -40.43 17.74 -43.44
N ALA A 284 -41.03 18.72 -44.11
CA ALA A 284 -42.45 19.03 -44.08
C ALA A 284 -43.31 17.92 -44.73
N ARG A 285 -44.45 17.60 -44.10
CA ARG A 285 -45.59 16.91 -44.72
C ARG A 285 -46.84 17.76 -44.48
N GLY A 286 -47.58 18.02 -45.55
CA GLY A 286 -48.71 18.94 -45.59
C GLY A 286 -50.03 18.39 -45.03
N ASP A 287 -50.87 19.38 -44.76
CA ASP A 287 -52.34 19.50 -44.87
C ASP A 287 -53.28 18.59 -44.06
N GLY A 288 -54.09 19.24 -43.21
CA GLY A 288 -55.33 18.74 -42.61
C GLY A 288 -55.59 19.23 -41.16
N PRO A 289 -56.74 19.89 -40.84
CA PRO A 289 -56.91 20.59 -39.57
C PRO A 289 -57.55 19.72 -38.48
N ALA A 290 -56.98 19.75 -37.27
CA ALA A 290 -57.70 19.50 -36.02
C ALA A 290 -56.92 20.13 -34.85
N GLN A 291 -57.51 21.15 -34.23
CA GLN A 291 -57.17 21.61 -32.86
C GLN A 291 -57.71 20.58 -31.84
N PRO A 292 -57.31 20.57 -30.54
CA PRO A 292 -56.84 21.71 -29.71
C PRO A 292 -55.64 21.33 -28.79
N LEU A 293 -54.93 22.21 -28.09
CA LEU A 293 -55.32 22.99 -26.91
C LEU A 293 -54.11 23.88 -26.55
N ARG A 294 -54.37 25.15 -26.26
CA ARG A 294 -53.39 26.10 -25.71
C ARG A 294 -53.08 25.76 -24.24
N PHE A 295 -51.80 25.84 -23.86
CA PHE A 295 -51.40 26.48 -22.60
C PHE A 295 -50.28 27.50 -22.88
N PRO A 296 -50.29 28.64 -22.18
CA PRO A 296 -49.52 29.82 -22.57
C PRO A 296 -48.14 29.81 -21.89
N HIS A 297 -47.09 30.22 -22.60
CA HIS A 297 -46.12 31.14 -22.00
C HIS A 297 -45.43 31.98 -23.08
N PRO A 298 -45.11 33.26 -22.79
CA PRO A 298 -44.98 34.32 -23.77
C PRO A 298 -43.60 34.41 -24.44
N TYR A 299 -43.67 34.99 -25.64
CA TYR A 299 -42.62 35.69 -26.37
C TYR A 299 -41.78 36.64 -25.50
N LEU A 300 -40.54 36.89 -25.98
CA LEU A 300 -39.80 38.17 -26.09
C LEU A 300 -38.33 37.94 -25.68
N GLY A 301 -37.29 38.36 -26.38
CA GLY A 301 -37.14 39.05 -27.65
C GLY A 301 -35.74 38.77 -28.18
N GLN A 302 -35.63 38.51 -29.47
CA GLN A 302 -34.43 37.97 -30.12
C GLN A 302 -33.40 39.06 -30.49
N LYS A 303 -33.29 40.14 -29.70
CA LYS A 303 -32.46 41.32 -30.06
C LYS A 303 -31.28 41.63 -29.12
N GLU A 304 -31.09 40.90 -28.03
CA GLU A 304 -30.00 41.17 -27.06
C GLU A 304 -28.82 40.16 -27.10
N ARG A 305 -28.84 39.14 -27.97
CA ARG A 305 -27.81 38.09 -27.97
C ARG A 305 -26.41 38.53 -28.42
N GLY A 306 -26.28 39.65 -29.14
CA GLY A 306 -24.98 40.16 -29.58
C GLY A 306 -24.17 40.80 -28.45
N THR A 307 -24.85 41.48 -27.54
CA THR A 307 -24.27 42.12 -26.35
C THR A 307 -24.05 41.12 -25.22
N GLU A 308 -24.97 40.17 -25.03
CA GLU A 308 -24.83 39.12 -24.01
C GLU A 308 -23.70 38.13 -24.32
N MET A 309 -23.46 37.81 -25.59
CA MET A 309 -22.34 36.93 -25.98
C MET A 309 -20.98 37.62 -25.85
N LYS A 310 -20.88 38.92 -26.10
CA LYS A 310 -19.65 39.69 -25.83
C LYS A 310 -19.41 39.84 -24.32
N ARG A 311 -20.46 40.09 -23.53
CA ARG A 311 -20.39 40.15 -22.06
C ARG A 311 -20.03 38.80 -21.44
N GLN A 312 -20.55 37.69 -21.97
CA GLN A 312 -20.19 36.32 -21.54
C GLN A 312 -18.77 35.93 -21.95
N ILE A 313 -18.29 36.33 -23.12
CA ILE A 313 -16.89 36.12 -23.52
C ILE A 313 -15.95 36.95 -22.66
N THR A 314 -16.28 38.22 -22.36
CA THR A 314 -15.50 39.04 -21.42
C THR A 314 -15.54 38.49 -20.00
N ILE A 315 -16.68 37.99 -19.50
CA ILE A 315 -16.77 37.36 -18.17
C ILE A 315 -16.00 36.04 -18.13
N VAL A 316 -16.04 35.23 -19.18
CA VAL A 316 -15.26 33.98 -19.27
C VAL A 316 -13.77 34.26 -19.42
N SER A 317 -13.37 35.28 -20.20
CA SER A 317 -11.98 35.72 -20.32
C SER A 317 -11.47 36.33 -19.01
N VAL A 318 -12.28 37.13 -18.31
CA VAL A 318 -11.94 37.65 -16.97
C VAL A 318 -11.90 36.53 -15.95
N LEU A 319 -12.79 35.53 -16.00
CA LEU A 319 -12.73 34.34 -15.14
C LEU A 319 -11.53 33.45 -15.45
N LEU A 320 -11.13 33.31 -16.73
CA LEU A 320 -9.93 32.58 -17.17
C LEU A 320 -8.63 33.33 -16.80
N SER A 321 -8.61 34.66 -16.92
CA SER A 321 -7.52 35.49 -16.44
C SER A 321 -7.47 35.51 -14.91
N LEU A 322 -8.61 35.51 -14.22
CA LEU A 322 -8.70 35.44 -12.76
C LEU A 322 -8.31 34.04 -12.24
N SER A 323 -8.56 32.97 -13.01
CA SER A 323 -8.07 31.62 -12.69
C SER A 323 -6.61 31.39 -13.07
N MET A 324 -6.07 32.10 -14.06
CA MET A 324 -4.61 32.17 -14.30
C MET A 324 -3.88 33.02 -13.25
N ILE A 325 -4.51 34.09 -12.74
CA ILE A 325 -3.96 34.91 -11.64
C ILE A 325 -4.14 34.20 -10.28
N LEU A 326 -5.20 33.42 -10.06
CA LEU A 326 -5.32 32.55 -8.88
C LEU A 326 -4.38 31.32 -8.94
N ALA A 327 -3.97 30.85 -10.12
CA ALA A 327 -2.94 29.81 -10.26
C ALA A 327 -1.52 30.34 -9.98
N ALA A 328 -1.31 31.66 -9.99
CA ALA A 328 -0.05 32.31 -9.62
C ALA A 328 0.00 32.73 -8.13
N GLY A 329 -1.06 32.47 -7.35
CA GLY A 329 -1.22 32.93 -5.98
C GLY A 329 -1.30 31.81 -4.94
N ALA A 330 -0.35 30.88 -4.95
CA ALA A 330 0.07 30.08 -3.78
C ALA A 330 1.25 29.18 -4.18
N GLY A 331 2.35 29.79 -4.64
CA GLY A 331 3.65 29.15 -4.42
C GLY A 331 3.90 29.22 -2.92
N ALA A 332 3.27 28.35 -2.13
CA ALA A 332 3.73 28.14 -0.76
C ALA A 332 5.21 27.80 -0.91
N GLU A 333 6.10 28.62 -0.34
CA GLU A 333 7.50 28.26 -0.36
C GLU A 333 7.60 26.86 0.26
N ASP A 334 8.37 26.01 -0.39
CA ASP A 334 8.66 24.70 0.15
C ASP A 334 9.96 24.80 0.94
N ARG A 335 10.06 24.05 2.03
CA ARG A 335 11.32 23.83 2.73
C ARG A 335 11.72 22.36 2.63
N ILE A 336 12.99 22.10 2.91
CA ILE A 336 13.50 20.74 2.99
C ILE A 336 13.61 20.37 4.46
N LEU A 337 12.90 19.32 4.87
CA LEU A 337 13.05 18.71 6.19
C LEU A 337 13.76 17.37 6.06
N THR A 338 14.61 17.06 7.02
CA THR A 338 15.19 15.72 7.14
C THR A 338 14.28 14.88 8.03
N ASP A 339 13.74 13.80 7.48
CA ASP A 339 12.92 12.88 8.27
C ASP A 339 13.76 11.91 9.11
N MET A 340 13.11 11.06 9.91
CA MET A 340 13.80 10.20 10.87
C MET A 340 14.60 9.06 10.22
N VAL A 341 14.44 8.82 8.92
CA VAL A 341 15.24 7.85 8.16
C VAL A 341 16.28 8.55 7.28
N GLY A 342 16.51 9.84 7.50
CA GLY A 342 17.57 10.62 6.84
C GLY A 342 17.22 11.07 5.42
N ARG A 343 15.94 11.06 5.02
CA ARG A 343 15.51 11.57 3.71
C ARG A 343 15.29 13.08 3.80
N GLY A 344 15.87 13.82 2.86
CA GLY A 344 15.53 15.22 2.62
C GLY A 344 14.22 15.30 1.84
N VAL A 345 13.14 15.68 2.51
CA VAL A 345 11.79 15.74 1.96
C VAL A 345 11.40 17.20 1.76
N ARG A 346 10.98 17.54 0.53
CA ARG A 346 10.38 18.84 0.24
C ARG A 346 8.96 18.85 0.81
N VAL A 347 8.70 19.76 1.76
CA VAL A 347 7.40 19.93 2.41
C VAL A 347 6.94 21.39 2.26
N PRO A 348 5.63 21.65 2.19
CA PRO A 348 5.13 23.02 2.28
C PRO A 348 5.57 23.70 3.59
N LEU A 349 5.68 25.04 3.57
CA LEU A 349 5.89 25.83 4.80
C LEU A 349 4.81 25.54 5.86
N GLU A 350 3.58 25.25 5.45
CA GLU A 350 2.48 24.91 6.36
C GLU A 350 1.59 23.80 5.77
N ALA A 351 1.81 22.55 6.19
CA ALA A 351 0.92 21.45 5.81
C ALA A 351 -0.47 21.58 6.48
N ARG A 352 -1.54 21.62 5.68
CA ARG A 352 -2.93 21.81 6.12
C ARG A 352 -3.84 20.62 5.82
N ARG A 353 -3.40 19.68 4.99
CA ARG A 353 -4.14 18.49 4.55
C ARG A 353 -3.30 17.24 4.82
N ILE A 354 -3.30 16.83 6.09
CA ILE A 354 -2.43 15.78 6.62
C ILE A 354 -3.14 14.42 6.52
N VAL A 355 -2.39 13.39 6.14
CA VAL A 355 -2.80 11.99 6.23
C VAL A 355 -1.91 11.24 7.21
N THR A 356 -2.51 10.54 8.17
CA THR A 356 -1.80 9.61 9.06
C THR A 356 -2.10 8.17 8.66
N THR A 357 -1.05 7.34 8.65
CA THR A 357 -1.13 5.95 8.16
C THR A 357 -1.01 4.91 9.27
N PHE A 358 -0.84 5.37 10.52
CA PHE A 358 -0.64 4.52 11.69
C PHE A 358 -1.04 5.23 12.99
N LYS A 359 -1.53 4.48 13.98
CA LYS A 359 -2.08 5.02 15.23
C LYS A 359 -1.11 5.93 16.01
N PRO A 360 0.17 5.59 16.22
CA PRO A 360 1.20 6.51 16.72
C PRO A 360 1.26 7.87 16.02
N ALA A 361 1.21 7.89 14.68
CA ALA A 361 1.18 9.16 13.94
C ALA A 361 -0.09 9.94 14.24
N SER A 362 -1.24 9.27 14.28
CA SER A 362 -2.54 9.87 14.65
C SER A 362 -2.54 10.44 16.07
N LEU A 363 -1.94 9.73 17.04
CA LEU A 363 -1.79 10.19 18.43
C LEU A 363 -0.88 11.42 18.52
N CYS A 364 0.26 11.43 17.83
CA CYS A 364 1.15 12.59 17.79
C CYS A 364 0.47 13.81 17.15
N VAL A 365 -0.21 13.66 16.01
CA VAL A 365 -0.96 14.74 15.36
C VAL A 365 -2.07 15.29 16.26
N THR A 366 -2.78 14.41 16.98
CA THR A 366 -3.84 14.83 17.90
C THR A 366 -3.27 15.53 19.14
N ALA A 367 -2.15 15.06 19.69
CA ALA A 367 -1.45 15.71 20.81
C ALA A 367 -0.89 17.10 20.46
N LEU A 368 -0.62 17.34 19.17
CA LEU A 368 -0.23 18.66 18.65
C LEU A 368 -1.45 19.57 18.38
N GLY A 369 -2.68 19.10 18.64
CA GLY A 369 -3.90 19.86 18.33
C GLY A 369 -4.10 20.07 16.82
N LEU A 370 -3.66 19.12 15.98
CA LEU A 370 -3.71 19.19 14.51
C LEU A 370 -4.76 18.26 13.90
N GLN A 371 -5.61 17.63 14.70
CA GLN A 371 -6.67 16.72 14.24
C GLN A 371 -7.62 17.37 13.22
N GLY A 372 -7.85 18.69 13.29
CA GLY A 372 -8.65 19.43 12.30
C GLY A 372 -8.02 19.55 10.92
N ARG A 373 -6.73 19.21 10.76
CA ARG A 373 -6.01 19.19 9.47
C ARG A 373 -6.00 17.80 8.82
N LEU A 374 -6.56 16.78 9.49
CA LEU A 374 -6.61 15.42 8.96
C LEU A 374 -7.63 15.34 7.82
N VAL A 375 -7.18 14.83 6.66
CA VAL A 375 -8.04 14.56 5.49
C VAL A 375 -8.11 13.06 5.16
N GLY A 376 -7.33 12.24 5.85
CA GLY A 376 -7.37 10.79 5.83
C GLY A 376 -6.64 10.23 7.04
N ILE A 377 -7.10 9.08 7.53
CA ILE A 377 -6.62 8.48 8.77
C ILE A 377 -6.54 6.96 8.61
N ASP A 378 -5.66 6.32 9.38
CA ASP A 378 -5.59 4.86 9.38
C ASP A 378 -6.91 4.23 9.84
N THR A 379 -7.20 3.04 9.28
CA THR A 379 -8.49 2.36 9.48
C THR A 379 -8.82 2.11 10.95
N SER A 380 -7.82 1.83 11.78
CA SER A 380 -8.03 1.50 13.20
C SER A 380 -8.34 2.74 14.04
N SER A 381 -7.62 3.84 13.78
CA SER A 381 -7.78 5.09 14.53
C SER A 381 -9.13 5.78 14.26
N ARG A 382 -9.74 5.57 13.08
CA ARG A 382 -11.05 6.15 12.75
C ARG A 382 -12.17 5.78 13.74
N ARG A 383 -12.03 4.66 14.44
CA ARG A 383 -13.03 4.12 15.37
C ARG A 383 -12.57 4.13 16.82
N ASP A 384 -11.44 4.75 17.11
CA ASP A 384 -10.85 4.73 18.44
C ASP A 384 -11.61 5.67 19.39
N PRO A 385 -11.93 5.23 20.62
CA PRO A 385 -12.65 6.06 21.57
C PRO A 385 -11.96 7.40 21.87
N LEU A 386 -10.62 7.41 22.00
CA LEU A 386 -9.87 8.64 22.25
C LEU A 386 -10.02 9.63 21.09
N PHE A 387 -9.81 9.19 19.85
CA PHE A 387 -9.90 10.07 18.68
C PHE A 387 -11.30 10.63 18.50
N LEU A 388 -12.34 9.81 18.67
CA LEU A 388 -13.73 10.26 18.58
C LEU A 388 -14.15 11.18 19.73
N GLY A 389 -13.64 10.93 20.93
CA GLY A 389 -13.87 11.80 22.09
C GLY A 389 -13.23 13.18 21.91
N VAL A 390 -12.05 13.25 21.30
CA VAL A 390 -11.36 14.52 21.00
C VAL A 390 -11.97 15.23 19.80
N ALA A 391 -12.21 14.51 18.70
CA ALA A 391 -12.75 15.05 17.46
C ALA A 391 -13.71 14.04 16.79
N PRO A 392 -15.03 14.16 17.04
CA PRO A 392 -16.04 13.25 16.48
C PRO A 392 -16.04 13.17 14.95
N ALA A 393 -15.70 14.28 14.27
CA ALA A 393 -15.64 14.36 12.82
C ALA A 393 -14.59 13.42 12.18
N LEU A 394 -13.64 12.89 12.95
CA LEU A 394 -12.67 11.91 12.46
C LEU A 394 -13.35 10.61 11.99
N ALA A 395 -14.53 10.27 12.52
CA ALA A 395 -15.30 9.10 12.11
C ALA A 395 -15.60 9.09 10.61
N ASP A 396 -15.79 10.27 10.01
CA ASP A 396 -16.21 10.45 8.62
C ASP A 396 -15.05 10.57 7.64
N LEU A 397 -13.81 10.62 8.13
CA LEU A 397 -12.63 10.72 7.27
C LEU A 397 -12.41 9.44 6.47
N PRO A 398 -11.94 9.55 5.21
CA PRO A 398 -11.54 8.39 4.41
C PRO A 398 -10.46 7.56 5.11
N ALA A 399 -10.68 6.24 5.15
CA ALA A 399 -9.70 5.30 5.68
C ALA A 399 -8.63 5.00 4.61
N VAL A 400 -7.36 5.17 4.97
CA VAL A 400 -6.23 4.99 4.04
C VAL A 400 -5.51 3.64 4.18
N GLY A 401 -6.16 2.68 4.85
CA GLY A 401 -5.57 1.39 5.21
C GLY A 401 -4.86 1.43 6.56
N GLN A 402 -4.03 0.43 6.84
CA GLN A 402 -3.29 0.34 8.10
C GLN A 402 -2.03 -0.50 7.91
N LYS A 403 -1.00 -0.23 8.73
CA LYS A 403 0.31 -0.92 8.70
C LYS A 403 0.21 -2.45 8.71
N SER A 404 -0.76 -3.04 9.40
CA SER A 404 -0.89 -4.51 9.51
C SER A 404 -1.34 -5.16 8.20
N THR A 405 -2.33 -4.58 7.51
CA THR A 405 -2.98 -5.14 6.32
C THR A 405 -2.62 -4.46 5.01
N GLY A 406 -1.76 -3.43 5.05
CA GLY A 406 -1.34 -2.64 3.89
C GLY A 406 -2.03 -1.27 3.82
N LEU A 407 -1.33 -0.30 3.25
CA LEU A 407 -1.85 1.05 2.99
C LEU A 407 -2.47 1.10 1.58
N ASN A 408 -3.57 1.84 1.44
CA ASN A 408 -4.22 2.05 0.15
C ASN A 408 -3.67 3.33 -0.51
N PHE A 409 -2.69 3.15 -1.40
CA PHE A 409 -2.02 4.24 -2.09
C PHE A 409 -2.99 5.15 -2.86
N GLU A 410 -3.95 4.58 -3.59
CA GLU A 410 -4.94 5.34 -4.35
C GLU A 410 -5.88 6.14 -3.44
N ALA A 411 -6.28 5.56 -2.30
CA ALA A 411 -7.09 6.28 -1.31
C ALA A 411 -6.33 7.47 -0.69
N ILE A 412 -5.02 7.34 -0.46
CA ILE A 412 -4.17 8.44 0.00
C ILE A 412 -4.14 9.55 -1.06
N LEU A 413 -3.93 9.23 -2.34
CA LEU A 413 -3.91 10.24 -3.40
C LEU A 413 -5.27 10.91 -3.62
N ALA A 414 -6.37 10.15 -3.51
CA ALA A 414 -7.72 10.63 -3.72
C ALA A 414 -8.13 11.77 -2.78
N VAL A 415 -7.60 11.78 -1.55
CA VAL A 415 -7.87 12.83 -0.56
C VAL A 415 -6.99 14.08 -0.75
N LYS A 416 -6.14 14.11 -1.79
CA LYS A 416 -5.26 15.24 -2.14
C LYS A 416 -4.52 15.82 -0.91
N PRO A 417 -3.69 15.00 -0.24
CA PRO A 417 -2.92 15.46 0.92
C PRO A 417 -1.77 16.36 0.48
N ASP A 418 -1.38 17.26 1.36
CA ASP A 418 -0.14 18.05 1.24
C ASP A 418 0.99 17.51 2.13
N LEU A 419 0.67 16.62 3.07
CA LEU A 419 1.62 15.85 3.87
C LEU A 419 1.06 14.46 4.22
N VAL A 420 1.87 13.42 4.04
CA VAL A 420 1.58 12.07 4.52
C VAL A 420 2.62 11.65 5.56
N ILE A 421 2.17 11.12 6.69
CA ILE A 421 3.04 10.66 7.78
C ILE A 421 3.04 9.13 7.80
N LEU A 422 4.21 8.54 7.55
CA LEU A 422 4.42 7.10 7.45
C LEU A 422 5.34 6.58 8.55
N PHE A 423 5.19 5.30 8.90
CA PHE A 423 6.05 4.63 9.86
C PHE A 423 7.14 3.84 9.14
N ALA A 424 8.39 3.85 9.62
CA ALA A 424 9.54 3.32 8.87
C ALA A 424 9.53 1.80 8.61
N GLN A 425 8.73 1.02 9.36
CA GLN A 425 8.68 -0.43 9.24
C GLN A 425 7.78 -0.89 8.07
N LYS A 426 7.99 -2.14 7.63
CA LYS A 426 7.33 -2.73 6.45
C LYS A 426 7.55 -1.86 5.20
N ASP A 427 6.51 -1.59 4.43
CA ASP A 427 6.58 -0.86 3.17
C ASP A 427 6.54 0.66 3.34
N GLY A 428 6.59 1.18 4.57
CA GLY A 428 6.37 2.61 4.83
C GLY A 428 7.37 3.53 4.12
N VAL A 429 8.66 3.17 4.08
CA VAL A 429 9.67 3.95 3.34
C VAL A 429 9.42 3.90 1.83
N ALA A 430 9.15 2.71 1.29
CA ALA A 430 8.90 2.54 -0.15
C ALA A 430 7.63 3.28 -0.61
N ILE A 431 6.58 3.28 0.21
CA ILE A 431 5.35 4.03 -0.06
C ILE A 431 5.61 5.54 0.02
N ALA A 432 6.40 5.98 0.99
CA ALA A 432 6.77 7.38 1.13
C ALA A 432 7.57 7.87 -0.10
N ASP A 433 8.52 7.08 -0.61
CA ASP A 433 9.27 7.41 -1.82
C ASP A 433 8.34 7.49 -3.05
N ARG A 434 7.39 6.55 -3.18
CA ARG A 434 6.37 6.60 -4.25
C ARG A 434 5.46 7.83 -4.16
N LEU A 435 5.09 8.27 -2.96
CA LEU A 435 4.27 9.47 -2.77
C LEU A 435 5.03 10.72 -3.21
N VAL A 436 6.32 10.81 -2.86
CA VAL A 436 7.21 11.90 -3.30
C VAL A 436 7.34 11.92 -4.82
N ASP A 437 7.50 10.75 -5.46
CA ASP A 437 7.52 10.64 -6.93
C ASP A 437 6.22 11.12 -7.60
N HIS A 438 5.09 11.16 -6.86
CA HIS A 438 3.79 11.69 -7.31
C HIS A 438 3.55 13.14 -6.85
N GLY A 439 4.56 13.83 -6.35
CA GLY A 439 4.47 15.23 -5.92
C GLY A 439 3.75 15.44 -4.59
N VAL A 440 3.60 14.41 -3.77
CA VAL A 440 3.02 14.49 -2.42
C VAL A 440 4.13 14.40 -1.39
N ALA A 441 4.23 15.39 -0.51
CA ALA A 441 5.22 15.37 0.57
C ALA A 441 4.93 14.22 1.55
N ALA A 442 5.95 13.43 1.87
CA ALA A 442 5.79 12.26 2.74
C ALA A 442 6.98 12.11 3.68
N ILE A 443 6.74 12.26 4.99
CA ILE A 443 7.75 12.07 6.04
C ILE A 443 7.62 10.69 6.66
N VAL A 444 8.77 10.08 7.01
CA VAL A 444 8.82 8.81 7.72
C VAL A 444 9.28 9.04 9.16
N ILE A 445 8.54 8.48 10.10
CA ILE A 445 8.78 8.56 11.54
C ILE A 445 9.15 7.17 12.12
N LEU A 446 9.96 7.18 13.17
CA LEU A 446 10.35 5.99 13.95
C LEU A 446 10.49 6.30 15.46
N PRO A 447 9.38 6.60 16.16
CA PRO A 447 9.36 6.95 17.60
C PRO A 447 9.61 5.76 18.57
N GLU A 448 10.58 4.87 18.32
CA GLU A 448 10.83 3.67 19.16
C GLU A 448 11.61 3.96 20.47
N LYS A 449 11.94 5.22 20.73
CA LYS A 449 12.50 5.72 22.00
C LYS A 449 11.88 7.07 22.39
N ILE A 450 11.90 7.47 23.66
CA ILE A 450 11.32 8.73 24.15
C ILE A 450 11.93 9.95 23.45
N ASP A 451 13.24 9.99 23.27
CA ASP A 451 13.89 11.11 22.54
C ASP A 451 13.48 11.14 21.07
N SER A 452 13.36 9.96 20.44
CA SER A 452 12.88 9.86 19.05
C SER A 452 11.39 10.21 18.92
N LEU A 453 10.59 10.02 19.97
CA LEU A 453 9.21 10.49 20.06
C LEU A 453 9.15 12.02 20.17
N TYR A 454 10.02 12.65 20.96
CA TYR A 454 10.13 14.12 20.99
C TYR A 454 10.57 14.68 19.63
N ALA A 455 11.54 14.04 18.98
CA ALA A 455 11.94 14.38 17.62
C ALA A 455 10.79 14.22 16.62
N THR A 456 9.95 13.17 16.78
CA THR A 456 8.74 12.97 15.97
C THR A 456 7.74 14.11 16.13
N LEU A 457 7.46 14.53 17.37
CA LEU A 457 6.55 15.65 17.65
C LEU A 457 7.07 16.94 17.01
N ARG A 458 8.36 17.23 17.17
CA ARG A 458 9.01 18.40 16.55
C ARG A 458 8.96 18.34 15.02
N LEU A 459 9.28 17.20 14.41
CA LEU A 459 9.24 17.02 12.96
C LEU A 459 7.83 17.23 12.40
N ILE A 460 6.80 16.67 13.05
CA ILE A 460 5.40 16.84 12.62
C ILE A 460 4.95 18.29 12.80
N ALA A 461 5.23 18.90 13.96
CA ALA A 461 4.89 20.29 14.24
C ALA A 461 5.59 21.26 13.29
N GLU A 462 6.88 21.00 13.05
CA GLU A 462 7.67 21.73 12.07
C GLU A 462 7.01 21.60 10.71
N ALA A 463 6.80 20.40 10.16
CA ALA A 463 6.15 20.18 8.86
C ALA A 463 4.76 20.82 8.73
N ALA A 464 4.00 20.89 9.83
CA ALA A 464 2.70 21.57 9.89
C ALA A 464 2.80 23.10 10.00
N GLY A 465 4.00 23.67 10.11
CA GLY A 465 4.23 25.12 10.21
C GLY A 465 3.91 25.71 11.59
N VAL A 466 3.94 24.88 12.64
CA VAL A 466 3.59 25.24 14.03
C VAL A 466 4.59 24.65 15.03
N PRO A 467 5.92 24.86 14.86
CA PRO A 467 6.96 24.20 15.67
C PRO A 467 6.76 24.39 17.18
N GLU A 468 6.22 25.53 17.61
CA GLU A 468 5.93 25.84 19.01
C GLU A 468 4.94 24.87 19.67
N LYS A 469 4.05 24.25 18.89
CA LYS A 469 3.07 23.29 19.43
C LYS A 469 3.70 21.98 19.90
N ALA A 470 4.94 21.67 19.52
CA ALA A 470 5.63 20.47 19.99
C ALA A 470 6.00 20.54 21.48
N GLU A 471 6.24 21.74 22.01
CA GLU A 471 6.84 21.86 23.34
C GLU A 471 5.84 21.58 24.48
N GLN A 472 4.55 21.85 24.29
CA GLN A 472 3.51 21.52 25.28
C GLN A 472 3.42 20.00 25.56
N PRO A 473 3.21 19.11 24.55
CA PRO A 473 3.16 17.68 24.79
C PRO A 473 4.50 17.11 25.29
N ILE A 474 5.64 17.66 24.82
CA ILE A 474 6.97 17.27 25.31
C ILE A 474 7.12 17.61 26.80
N ALA A 475 6.74 18.81 27.22
CA ALA A 475 6.80 19.24 28.62
C ALA A 475 5.89 18.37 29.51
N ALA A 476 4.70 18.01 29.03
CA ALA A 476 3.80 17.10 29.74
C ALA A 476 4.44 15.72 29.95
N CYS A 477 5.05 15.14 28.90
CA CYS A 477 5.80 13.88 29.01
C CYS A 477 6.96 13.97 29.99
N ARG A 478 7.81 15.00 29.85
CA ARG A 478 8.98 15.21 30.72
C ARG A 478 8.59 15.30 32.18
N ARG A 479 7.58 16.10 32.53
CA ARG A 479 7.11 16.22 33.92
C ARG A 479 6.73 14.87 34.53
N VAL A 480 6.04 14.01 33.78
CA VAL A 480 5.64 12.68 34.26
C VAL A 480 6.87 11.77 34.40
N LEU A 481 7.78 11.80 33.44
CA LEU A 481 8.96 10.95 33.44
C LEU A 481 9.98 11.37 34.51
N GLU A 482 10.15 12.67 34.76
CA GLU A 482 10.96 13.24 35.84
C GLU A 482 10.42 12.83 37.22
N LEU A 483 9.10 12.84 37.41
CA LEU A 483 8.47 12.32 38.62
C LEU A 483 8.86 10.84 38.82
N VAL A 484 8.74 10.01 37.79
CA VAL A 484 9.09 8.59 37.87
C VAL A 484 10.57 8.41 38.19
N GLU A 485 11.45 9.10 37.46
CA GLU A 485 12.90 9.05 37.65
C GLU A 485 13.27 9.34 39.10
N GLN A 486 12.72 10.40 39.69
CA GLN A 486 12.95 10.76 41.08
C GLN A 486 12.51 9.66 42.07
N ARG A 487 11.38 9.00 41.82
CA ARG A 487 10.85 7.95 42.70
C ARG A 487 11.61 6.64 42.59
N VAL A 488 12.17 6.33 41.43
CA VAL A 488 12.88 5.05 41.20
C VAL A 488 14.40 5.17 41.37
N ALA A 489 14.94 6.38 41.49
CA ALA A 489 16.38 6.63 41.64
C ALA A 489 17.02 5.91 42.84
N SER A 490 16.28 5.73 43.94
CA SER A 490 16.77 5.05 45.14
C SER A 490 16.64 3.52 45.10
N ILE A 491 16.11 2.94 44.01
CA ILE A 491 15.97 1.48 43.88
C ILE A 491 17.33 0.87 43.53
N ALA A 492 17.90 0.12 44.47
CA ALA A 492 19.15 -0.60 44.30
C ALA A 492 19.06 -1.62 43.14
N PRO A 493 20.14 -1.85 42.36
CA PRO A 493 20.12 -2.74 41.20
C PRO A 493 19.59 -4.15 41.48
N ASP A 494 19.94 -4.73 42.63
CA ASP A 494 19.50 -6.06 43.09
C ASP A 494 18.02 -6.11 43.51
N ARG A 495 17.40 -4.95 43.72
CA ARG A 495 15.97 -4.82 44.03
C ARG A 495 15.10 -4.55 42.81
N ARG A 496 15.71 -4.37 41.63
CA ARG A 496 14.97 -4.07 40.40
C ARG A 496 14.15 -5.28 39.96
N LYS A 497 12.90 -5.03 39.58
CA LYS A 497 11.98 -6.08 39.11
C LYS A 497 12.28 -6.49 37.67
N ILE A 498 12.35 -7.80 37.43
CA ILE A 498 12.39 -8.37 36.09
C ILE A 498 10.97 -8.34 35.52
N VAL A 499 10.76 -7.59 34.45
CA VAL A 499 9.47 -7.43 33.78
C VAL A 499 9.49 -8.17 32.44
N TYR A 500 8.54 -9.07 32.24
CA TYR A 500 8.30 -9.72 30.96
C TYR A 500 7.17 -9.01 30.22
N TYR A 501 7.45 -8.45 29.03
CA TYR A 501 6.41 -7.85 28.19
C TYR A 501 5.84 -8.89 27.21
N ALA A 502 4.58 -9.29 27.39
CA ALA A 502 3.86 -10.15 26.44
C ALA A 502 3.27 -9.30 25.31
N ALA A 503 3.79 -9.49 24.10
CA ALA A 503 3.43 -8.75 22.91
C ALA A 503 2.05 -9.17 22.34
N PRO A 504 1.45 -8.37 21.44
CA PRO A 504 0.11 -8.65 20.89
C PRO A 504 -0.05 -10.00 20.18
N GLN A 505 1.06 -10.60 19.72
CA GLN A 505 1.07 -11.89 19.02
C GLN A 505 0.74 -13.07 19.94
N GLY A 506 1.07 -12.98 21.24
CA GLY A 506 0.79 -14.00 22.24
C GLY A 506 1.81 -14.01 23.38
N LEU A 507 1.55 -14.84 24.40
CA LEU A 507 2.37 -14.93 25.61
C LEU A 507 3.86 -15.11 25.33
N PHE A 508 4.27 -15.90 24.34
CA PHE A 508 5.68 -16.19 24.06
C PHE A 508 6.31 -15.27 23.01
N PHE A 509 5.71 -14.11 22.74
CA PHE A 509 6.33 -13.04 21.98
C PHE A 509 6.65 -11.87 22.91
N THR A 510 7.88 -11.38 22.90
CA THR A 510 8.33 -10.29 23.78
C THR A 510 8.94 -9.12 23.00
N ALA A 511 9.01 -7.96 23.66
CA ALA A 511 9.73 -6.80 23.17
C ALA A 511 11.25 -6.96 23.35
N SER A 512 12.00 -6.63 22.29
CA SER A 512 13.46 -6.58 22.27
C SER A 512 13.98 -5.26 22.86
N GLY A 513 15.31 -5.15 23.04
CA GLY A 513 15.98 -3.91 23.46
C GLY A 513 15.85 -2.74 22.47
N ASP A 514 15.51 -3.02 21.21
CA ASP A 514 15.36 -2.01 20.15
C ASP A 514 14.01 -1.29 20.20
N LEU A 515 13.07 -1.73 21.04
CA LEU A 515 11.72 -1.20 21.11
C LEU A 515 11.51 -0.22 22.26
N LEU A 516 10.44 0.57 22.15
CA LEU A 516 10.05 1.51 23.20
C LEU A 516 9.71 0.81 24.52
N GLN A 517 9.11 -0.38 24.48
CA GLN A 517 8.68 -1.07 25.70
C GLN A 517 9.87 -1.44 26.61
N ASP A 518 11.04 -1.70 26.04
CA ASP A 518 12.28 -1.90 26.80
C ASP A 518 12.70 -0.64 27.56
N GLU A 519 12.67 0.51 26.88
CA GLU A 519 12.98 1.81 27.50
C GLU A 519 11.95 2.15 28.56
N MET A 520 10.66 1.88 28.31
CA MET A 520 9.61 2.09 29.31
C MET A 520 9.84 1.29 30.60
N VAL A 521 10.22 0.02 30.48
CA VAL A 521 10.55 -0.84 31.63
C VAL A 521 11.76 -0.27 32.38
N THR A 522 12.79 0.15 31.64
CA THR A 522 14.02 0.70 32.21
C THR A 522 13.75 2.01 32.96
N MET A 523 13.00 2.93 32.36
CA MET A 523 12.60 4.21 32.98
C MET A 523 11.70 4.00 34.20
N ALA A 524 10.89 2.94 34.22
CA ALA A 524 10.09 2.54 35.38
C ALA A 524 10.93 1.90 36.51
N GLY A 525 12.25 1.82 36.36
CA GLY A 525 13.17 1.23 37.34
C GLY A 525 13.20 -0.31 37.30
N GLY A 526 12.68 -0.94 36.25
CA GLY A 526 12.69 -2.39 36.05
C GLY A 526 13.84 -2.87 35.14
N ILE A 527 13.86 -4.18 34.90
CA ILE A 527 14.74 -4.84 33.93
C ILE A 527 13.85 -5.59 32.95
N ASN A 528 13.93 -5.29 31.66
CA ASN A 528 13.18 -6.03 30.65
C ASN A 528 13.81 -7.41 30.45
N ALA A 529 13.03 -8.48 30.62
CA ALA A 529 13.50 -9.85 30.40
C ALA A 529 14.01 -10.05 28.96
N GLY A 530 13.41 -9.37 27.98
CA GLY A 530 13.79 -9.41 26.56
C GLY A 530 14.90 -8.44 26.15
N HIS A 531 15.54 -7.73 27.07
CA HIS A 531 16.48 -6.64 26.76
C HIS A 531 17.60 -7.05 25.80
N ALA A 532 18.17 -8.24 25.99
CA ALA A 532 19.28 -8.74 25.17
C ALA A 532 18.88 -9.17 23.74
N LEU A 533 17.59 -9.21 23.44
CA LEU A 533 17.12 -9.50 22.09
C LEU A 533 17.23 -8.26 21.21
N SER A 534 17.41 -8.45 19.90
CA SER A 534 17.44 -7.36 18.91
C SER A 534 16.33 -7.53 17.87
N GLY A 535 15.92 -6.47 17.18
CA GLY A 535 14.86 -6.48 16.17
C GLY A 535 13.50 -6.02 16.70
N TYR A 536 12.39 -6.47 16.11
CA TYR A 536 11.04 -6.10 16.56
C TYR A 536 10.58 -7.02 17.71
N PHE A 537 9.31 -7.43 17.75
CA PHE A 537 8.87 -8.50 18.65
C PHE A 537 9.51 -9.84 18.27
N ARG A 538 9.93 -10.60 19.29
CA ARG A 538 10.62 -11.88 19.14
C ARG A 538 9.87 -13.00 19.83
N GLU A 539 9.74 -14.11 19.11
CA GLU A 539 9.27 -15.36 19.69
C GLU A 539 10.35 -15.96 20.58
N ILE A 540 9.93 -16.49 21.73
CA ILE A 540 10.77 -17.21 22.68
C ILE A 540 10.16 -18.59 22.96
N SER A 541 10.95 -19.50 23.52
CA SER A 541 10.42 -20.78 23.98
C SER A 541 9.77 -20.65 25.37
N PRO A 542 8.82 -21.55 25.74
CA PRO A 542 8.29 -21.63 27.10
C PRO A 542 9.38 -21.83 28.17
N GLU A 543 10.42 -22.60 27.86
CA GLU A 543 11.55 -22.85 28.75
C GLU A 543 12.35 -21.57 28.99
N GLN A 544 12.52 -20.73 27.96
CA GLN A 544 13.18 -19.44 28.10
C GLN A 544 12.39 -18.50 29.01
N PHE A 545 11.05 -18.50 28.90
CA PHE A 545 10.17 -17.74 29.79
C PHE A 545 10.32 -18.18 31.25
N ILE A 546 10.35 -19.50 31.51
CA ILE A 546 10.59 -20.06 32.84
C ILE A 546 12.00 -19.68 33.35
N ALA A 547 13.02 -19.79 32.49
CA ALA A 547 14.41 -19.50 32.84
C ALA A 547 14.64 -18.03 33.20
N TRP A 548 13.96 -17.09 32.52
CA TRP A 548 14.00 -15.67 32.87
C TRP A 548 13.30 -15.35 34.20
N ASN A 549 12.40 -16.22 34.65
CA ASN A 549 11.69 -16.13 35.92
C ASN A 549 11.23 -14.69 36.29
N PRO A 550 10.41 -14.04 35.45
CA PRO A 550 10.04 -12.65 35.67
C PRO A 550 9.29 -12.43 36.98
N ASP A 551 9.50 -11.27 37.61
CA ASP A 551 8.77 -10.81 38.79
C ASP A 551 7.37 -10.29 38.44
N LEU A 552 7.20 -9.77 37.22
CA LEU A 552 5.94 -9.26 36.67
C LEU A 552 5.78 -9.67 35.21
N VAL A 553 4.56 -10.03 34.82
CA VAL A 553 4.17 -10.19 33.41
C VAL A 553 3.29 -9.00 33.03
N LEU A 554 3.71 -8.26 32.00
CA LEU A 554 3.01 -7.11 31.45
C LEU A 554 2.46 -7.45 30.07
N VAL A 555 1.14 -7.54 29.96
CA VAL A 555 0.43 -7.85 28.73
C VAL A 555 0.11 -6.56 27.98
N SER A 556 0.44 -6.55 26.68
CA SER A 556 0.08 -5.44 25.80
C SER A 556 -1.41 -5.13 25.83
N GLY A 557 -1.78 -3.84 25.80
CA GLY A 557 -3.18 -3.40 25.80
C GLY A 557 -3.95 -3.89 24.58
N HIS A 558 -3.26 -4.09 23.45
CA HIS A 558 -3.81 -4.53 22.15
C HIS A 558 -3.76 -6.04 21.95
N GLY A 559 -3.14 -6.79 22.85
CA GLY A 559 -3.05 -8.24 22.77
C GLY A 559 -4.39 -8.91 23.07
N ALA A 560 -4.86 -9.76 22.16
CA ALA A 560 -5.79 -10.83 22.53
C ALA A 560 -5.15 -11.65 23.66
N GLN A 561 -5.93 -12.19 24.59
CA GLN A 561 -5.47 -13.04 25.70
C GLN A 561 -4.76 -14.35 25.26
N ARG A 562 -4.34 -14.46 24.00
CA ARG A 562 -3.78 -15.66 23.39
C ARG A 562 -2.57 -16.15 24.17
N GLY A 563 -2.69 -17.35 24.71
CA GLY A 563 -1.64 -18.04 25.42
C GLY A 563 -1.52 -17.63 26.88
N LEU A 564 -2.31 -16.69 27.40
CA LEU A 564 -2.30 -16.37 28.84
C LEU A 564 -2.87 -17.53 29.65
N GLU A 565 -3.82 -18.28 29.09
CA GLU A 565 -4.35 -19.52 29.67
C GLU A 565 -3.25 -20.55 29.94
N LYS A 566 -2.13 -20.50 29.22
CA LYS A 566 -1.00 -21.40 29.46
C LYS A 566 -0.34 -21.14 30.80
N LEU A 567 -0.44 -19.93 31.36
CA LEU A 567 0.12 -19.63 32.69
C LEU A 567 -0.58 -20.43 33.81
N GLU A 568 -1.75 -21.02 33.55
CA GLU A 568 -2.44 -21.93 34.47
C GLU A 568 -1.84 -23.35 34.47
N GLU A 569 -0.97 -23.68 33.51
CA GLU A 569 -0.34 -25.00 33.44
C GLU A 569 0.69 -25.19 34.58
N PRO A 570 0.77 -26.40 35.18
CA PRO A 570 1.66 -26.66 36.33
C PRO A 570 3.13 -26.31 36.12
N GLN A 571 3.61 -26.35 34.87
CA GLN A 571 5.00 -26.04 34.53
C GLN A 571 5.38 -24.57 34.77
N PHE A 572 4.42 -23.64 34.75
CA PHE A 572 4.67 -22.21 35.01
C PHE A 572 4.36 -21.78 36.44
N ALA A 573 3.78 -22.66 37.27
CA ALA A 573 3.36 -22.34 38.63
C ALA A 573 4.50 -21.84 39.54
N ARG A 574 5.76 -22.17 39.20
CA ARG A 574 6.95 -21.72 39.93
C ARG A 574 7.56 -20.41 39.43
N VAL A 575 7.08 -19.87 38.32
CA VAL A 575 7.52 -18.56 37.82
C VAL A 575 7.06 -17.49 38.80
N SER A 576 7.98 -16.62 39.26
CA SER A 576 7.72 -15.63 40.33
C SER A 576 6.47 -14.80 40.08
N ALA A 577 6.29 -14.28 38.86
CA ALA A 577 5.11 -13.51 38.48
C ALA A 577 3.80 -14.32 38.57
N VAL A 578 3.82 -15.60 38.17
CA VAL A 578 2.63 -16.48 38.19
C VAL A 578 2.30 -16.86 39.63
N ALA A 579 3.29 -17.30 40.40
CA ALA A 579 3.13 -17.68 41.80
C ALA A 579 2.60 -16.52 42.66
N ALA A 580 3.01 -15.29 42.36
CA ALA A 580 2.58 -14.07 43.05
C ALA A 580 1.33 -13.42 42.45
N GLY A 581 0.75 -13.97 41.37
CA GLY A 581 -0.41 -13.38 40.68
C GLY A 581 -0.14 -12.01 40.05
N ARG A 582 1.11 -11.70 39.72
CA ARG A 582 1.58 -10.41 39.18
C ARG A 582 1.53 -10.37 37.66
N ILE A 583 0.34 -10.57 37.12
CA ILE A 583 0.05 -10.52 35.68
C ILE A 583 -0.83 -9.31 35.43
N TYR A 584 -0.29 -8.29 34.79
CA TYR A 584 -0.96 -7.01 34.58
C TYR A 584 -1.14 -6.73 33.10
N ARG A 585 -2.22 -6.00 32.76
CA ARG A 585 -2.46 -5.47 31.42
C ARG A 585 -2.35 -3.95 31.47
N PHE A 586 -1.83 -3.34 30.41
CA PHE A 586 -1.87 -1.87 30.30
C PHE A 586 -3.30 -1.34 30.49
N PRO A 587 -3.50 -0.35 31.36
CA PRO A 587 -4.79 -0.13 32.02
C PRO A 587 -5.78 0.76 31.24
N SER A 588 -5.45 1.18 30.02
CA SER A 588 -6.27 2.18 29.31
C SER A 588 -7.27 1.53 28.35
N ASN A 589 -8.53 1.89 28.51
CA ASN A 589 -9.64 1.44 27.66
C ASN A 589 -9.86 2.32 26.42
N ILE A 590 -9.33 3.56 26.39
CA ILE A 590 -9.57 4.49 25.28
C ILE A 590 -8.40 4.59 24.29
N ALA A 591 -7.16 4.34 24.73
CA ALA A 591 -5.97 4.36 23.89
C ALA A 591 -4.77 3.65 24.55
N PRO A 592 -3.90 2.96 23.80
CA PRO A 592 -2.73 2.27 24.36
C PRO A 592 -1.74 3.24 24.98
N TRP A 593 -1.16 2.83 26.11
CA TRP A 593 -0.02 3.50 26.72
C TRP A 593 1.30 2.77 26.45
N ASP A 594 1.26 1.65 25.72
CA ASP A 594 2.40 0.82 25.31
C ASP A 594 2.81 1.04 23.84
N PHE A 595 2.27 2.11 23.23
CA PHE A 595 2.55 2.51 21.86
C PHE A 595 3.51 3.71 21.81
N PRO A 596 4.28 3.86 20.72
CA PRO A 596 5.22 4.97 20.55
C PRO A 596 4.52 6.30 20.27
N SER A 597 3.97 6.87 21.34
CA SER A 597 3.16 8.08 21.36
C SER A 597 3.34 8.79 22.71
N PRO A 598 2.92 10.06 22.85
CA PRO A 598 3.05 10.78 24.13
C PRO A 598 2.44 10.05 25.34
N LEU A 599 1.40 9.23 25.11
CA LEU A 599 0.78 8.41 26.16
C LEU A 599 1.72 7.39 26.80
N SER A 600 2.86 7.06 26.19
CA SER A 600 3.85 6.16 26.79
C SER A 600 4.42 6.67 28.11
N ALA A 601 4.46 8.00 28.32
CA ALA A 601 4.86 8.57 29.60
C ALA A 601 3.93 8.15 30.76
N LEU A 602 2.62 8.06 30.50
CA LEU A 602 1.67 7.50 31.47
C LEU A 602 1.87 6.01 31.68
N GLY A 603 2.22 5.29 30.61
CA GLY A 603 2.58 3.87 30.68
C GLY A 603 3.78 3.64 31.61
N VAL A 604 4.80 4.49 31.54
CA VAL A 604 5.97 4.46 32.44
C VAL A 604 5.57 4.73 33.88
N LEU A 605 4.77 5.77 34.14
CA LEU A 605 4.28 6.09 35.50
C LEU A 605 3.49 4.93 36.11
N TRP A 606 2.54 4.39 35.36
CA TRP A 606 1.72 3.26 35.82
C TRP A 606 2.59 2.02 36.06
N LEU A 607 3.55 1.72 35.19
CA LEU A 607 4.46 0.59 35.34
C LEU A 607 5.35 0.75 36.58
N ALA A 608 5.92 1.93 36.79
CA ALA A 608 6.77 2.22 37.95
C ALA A 608 6.00 2.05 39.26
N ARG A 609 4.77 2.57 39.33
CA ARG A 609 3.86 2.36 40.47
C ARG A 609 3.49 0.90 40.66
N THR A 610 3.34 0.13 39.58
CA THR A 610 3.02 -1.30 39.65
C THR A 610 4.22 -2.11 40.17
N CYS A 611 5.44 -1.75 39.77
CA CYS A 611 6.68 -2.37 40.28
C CYS A 611 6.99 -1.99 41.74
N TYR A 612 6.73 -0.73 42.12
CA TYR A 612 7.15 -0.15 43.39
C TYR A 612 6.04 0.70 44.05
N PRO A 613 4.89 0.10 44.44
CA PRO A 613 3.71 0.85 44.90
C PRO A 613 4.00 1.78 46.10
N GLU A 614 4.88 1.37 47.00
CA GLU A 614 5.27 2.15 48.19
C GLU A 614 5.93 3.50 47.83
N GLN A 615 6.68 3.56 46.72
CA GLN A 615 7.36 4.79 46.27
C GLN A 615 6.41 5.81 45.63
N PHE A 616 5.16 5.42 45.37
CA PHE A 616 4.13 6.22 44.69
C PHE A 616 2.83 6.28 45.52
N ALA A 617 2.90 6.02 46.83
CA ALA A 617 1.72 5.95 47.70
C ALA A 617 0.97 7.30 47.82
N ASP A 618 1.68 8.41 47.68
CA ASP A 618 1.18 9.79 47.69
C ASP A 618 0.71 10.28 46.31
N VAL A 619 0.96 9.51 45.24
CA VAL A 619 0.61 9.91 43.88
C VAL A 619 -0.84 9.50 43.57
N ASP A 620 -1.72 10.50 43.42
CA ASP A 620 -3.05 10.31 42.85
C ASP A 620 -2.93 10.06 41.34
N LEU A 621 -2.86 8.78 40.98
CA LEU A 621 -2.72 8.36 39.59
C LEU A 621 -3.87 8.86 38.69
N ALA A 622 -5.11 8.90 39.19
CA ALA A 622 -6.26 9.33 38.39
C ALA A 622 -6.14 10.83 38.06
N ALA A 623 -5.78 11.65 39.06
CA ALA A 623 -5.54 13.08 38.85
C ALA A 623 -4.36 13.35 37.91
N GLU A 624 -3.29 12.58 37.98
CA GLU A 624 -2.15 12.68 37.07
C GLU A 624 -2.53 12.33 35.62
N ILE A 625 -3.33 11.27 35.43
CA ILE A 625 -3.83 10.86 34.11
C ILE A 625 -4.72 11.95 33.51
N ASP A 626 -5.67 12.50 34.29
CA ASP A 626 -6.58 13.55 33.82
C ASP A 626 -5.81 14.83 33.46
N ARG A 627 -4.86 15.26 34.30
CA ARG A 627 -3.98 16.41 34.01
C ARG A 627 -3.19 16.20 32.71
N PHE A 628 -2.66 15.00 32.51
CA PHE A 628 -1.89 14.67 31.31
C PHE A 628 -2.76 14.69 30.04
N HIS A 629 -3.97 14.11 30.10
CA HIS A 629 -4.89 14.13 28.97
C HIS A 629 -5.36 15.55 28.64
N LEU A 630 -5.65 16.37 29.65
CA LEU A 630 -5.97 17.79 29.45
C LEU A 630 -4.83 18.52 28.73
N ALA A 631 -3.58 18.27 29.13
CA ALA A 631 -2.41 18.89 28.51
C ALA A 631 -2.20 18.45 27.05
N LEU A 632 -2.53 17.21 26.68
CA LEU A 632 -2.34 16.71 25.31
C LEU A 632 -3.53 16.99 24.38
N PHE A 633 -4.75 16.87 24.90
CA PHE A 633 -5.95 16.77 24.08
C PHE A 633 -7.02 17.82 24.42
N GLY A 634 -6.79 18.64 25.45
CA GLY A 634 -7.75 19.62 25.93
C GLY A 634 -8.98 19.02 26.60
N LYS A 635 -8.98 17.71 26.89
CA LYS A 635 -10.04 16.96 27.58
C LYS A 635 -9.42 15.98 28.55
N SER A 636 -10.05 15.77 29.70
CA SER A 636 -9.56 14.80 30.69
C SER A 636 -9.78 13.36 30.21
N PHE A 637 -9.07 12.40 30.80
CA PHE A 637 -9.26 10.98 30.51
C PHE A 637 -10.68 10.55 30.89
N THR A 638 -11.16 11.01 32.04
CA THR A 638 -12.51 10.73 32.53
C THR A 638 -13.59 11.31 31.59
N GLU A 639 -13.42 12.55 31.11
CA GLU A 639 -14.33 13.17 30.13
C GLU A 639 -14.38 12.42 28.80
N LEU A 640 -13.27 11.80 28.39
CA LEU A 640 -13.18 10.95 27.20
C LEU A 640 -13.77 9.54 27.41
N GLY A 641 -14.36 9.25 28.58
CA GLY A 641 -14.89 7.93 28.93
C GLY A 641 -13.83 6.92 29.37
N GLY A 642 -12.63 7.41 29.71
CA GLY A 642 -11.51 6.66 30.23
C GLY A 642 -11.83 6.05 31.59
N ARG A 643 -11.48 4.77 31.76
CA ARG A 643 -11.60 4.01 33.01
C ARG A 643 -10.39 3.10 33.16
N LEU A 644 -9.79 3.10 34.35
CA LEU A 644 -8.79 2.11 34.72
C LEU A 644 -9.51 0.81 35.13
N PRO A 645 -9.00 -0.38 34.75
CA PRO A 645 -9.50 -1.65 35.26
C PRO A 645 -9.36 -1.67 36.79
N GLN A 646 -10.37 -2.28 37.44
CA GLN A 646 -10.40 -2.47 38.89
C GLN A 646 -9.41 -3.56 39.33
#